data_AF-A0A7V6YZ45-F1
#
_entry.id   AF-A0A7V6YZ45-F1
#
_cell.length_a   1.000
_cell.length_b   1.000
_cell.length_c   1.000
_cell.angle_alpha   90.00
_cell.angle_beta   90.00
_cell.angle_gamma   90.00
#
_symmetry.space_group_name_H-M   'P 1'
#
loop_
_entity.id
_entity.type
_entity.pdbx_description
1 polymer ?
#
loop_
_entity_poly.entity_id
_entity_poly.type
_entity_poly.pdbx_seq_one_letter_code
_entity_poly.pdbx_strand_id
1 'polypeptide(L)'
;MQKLLCGSGCALALLLASPAPAAESGPTFHATLGAASEAAAEDGSLVLLIFGAEWCPPCKLLKETTLASSEFREQAGPLRVVESDVDADPATARSFKVSAIPDLVLLTADGKVVGRELGFKHTSDLLMWINEGRRRAKAGEWEGTAPASGLAELANKGAAGLLDTNEFQRLIAMLGEPDPADRAGAARILLGQREQAVEPLIEALNDPYLGVRIGAAEILARLAPGQVDVDPWQSPADLAGTITRLKEWWKQTGKLPAVPVVTADPASEGSIKSALERLRADDPIQRTEAMTTLTQHGPAALPLVREAIRRSERAGDHRAVAFLEDVRWAILVPDSVERRAGGVRSALARGRSPERQAAAGRLAQAGKEALPVLTELVNDSDGFVVESAVRALSSIGGKDAIPAMAALLQAADSNLRMTAAQALGRTKNAEAIPWLVTACDDPNEVVACAALAAIEEIRSARSAPAATLMEELGPTLKAAMKDPRWRVRATAVEVAGKLSMRGLGSDLKALLDDADGFVVKNVLSALERIGMTPDATRLAAIGRRLPALRADIVQLMLENETDETVRVITDLFNASALDEQAALLSVLARHSAAGTRPDDPWKPLLTRATTAADVRLRRAAAEILLGRSPKLAAEMVGPLLADEDAGTRVLTAKAVINIINADEGRGRSSMGRIVVSASETGGTRNTNNAVATPERMAEWHAALRLRIEAVPDLEVAAAVFATGDPKTNLPLLLVSLETTNSRALQRTDGNALGLVLAKLPWPEGEAVLERICRSPRVFGMALNVAGRQTAPWAEFLFDPARFRSVMETAADDEVIAALQLMISYYSGSGSSWSLVSGDARSVAIAREVVTSARPALRAVGAYVLGRDSAFTNMATLEGLLGDADPWVRAMAVGAFARKTKDRDVLEARLGPMLADTNAHVAMAAATALLEPEVRESANLEGVLDYFRFRGLHGGSSISIGSSDERPLSVLPTTPVYLEIARSVIEKRGVQAAESAPLILLLAQHGDFTGLDRLLETHAGADSAMDSVLVTGIALSRDVKYLPAVRRLMESRSDEWELRELLKALRGMTGAEARQVRLEINKRMRVASAGGTLID
;
A
#
# COMPACT_ATOMS: atom_id res chain seq x y z
N MET A 1 -9.76 7.16 67.83
CA MET A 1 -8.40 7.45 67.30
C MET A 1 -8.59 8.06 65.92
N GLN A 2 -8.05 9.19 65.50
CA GLN A 2 -7.46 10.39 66.13
C GLN A 2 -7.44 11.47 65.02
N LYS A 3 -7.99 12.68 65.28
CA LYS A 3 -7.87 13.98 64.54
C LYS A 3 -8.44 14.06 63.09
N LEU A 4 -9.49 14.80 62.69
CA LEU A 4 -10.24 16.03 63.10
C LEU A 4 -9.63 17.39 62.65
N LEU A 5 -10.40 18.10 61.79
CA LEU A 5 -10.61 19.58 61.61
C LEU A 5 -10.42 20.08 60.15
N CYS A 6 -11.49 20.42 59.41
CA CYS A 6 -12.29 21.68 59.34
C CYS A 6 -11.82 22.60 58.18
N GLY A 7 -12.68 23.19 57.34
CA GLY A 7 -14.15 23.25 57.38
C GLY A 7 -14.80 23.99 56.19
N SER A 8 -16.12 24.14 56.34
CA SER A 8 -17.04 25.09 55.70
C SER A 8 -17.40 24.90 54.22
N GLY A 9 -18.32 23.96 53.97
CA GLY A 9 -19.17 23.95 52.78
C GLY A 9 -20.49 24.68 53.05
N CYS A 10 -20.69 25.83 52.39
CA CYS A 10 -21.99 26.47 52.24
C CYS A 10 -22.57 26.06 50.88
N ALA A 11 -23.63 25.26 50.92
CA ALA A 11 -24.47 24.94 49.77
C ALA A 11 -25.20 26.21 49.32
N LEU A 12 -24.96 26.65 48.09
CA LEU A 12 -25.74 27.69 47.43
C LEU A 12 -26.55 27.08 46.29
N ALA A 13 -27.82 27.44 46.29
CA ALA A 13 -28.87 27.01 45.40
C ALA A 13 -28.48 27.09 43.91
N LEU A 14 -28.70 25.98 43.20
CA LEU A 14 -28.80 25.94 41.74
C LEU A 14 -30.03 26.75 41.31
N LEU A 15 -29.79 28.01 40.97
CA LEU A 15 -30.65 28.78 40.10
C LEU A 15 -30.64 28.11 38.72
N LEU A 16 -31.81 27.54 38.36
CA LEU A 16 -32.17 27.21 36.99
C LEU A 16 -32.10 28.49 36.16
N ALA A 17 -30.94 28.77 35.59
CA ALA A 17 -30.83 29.64 34.44
C ALA A 17 -31.43 28.87 33.25
N SER A 18 -32.65 29.23 32.88
CA SER A 18 -33.22 28.86 31.58
C SER A 18 -32.19 29.16 30.49
N PRO A 19 -31.86 28.21 29.60
CA PRO A 19 -31.09 28.57 28.42
C PRO A 19 -31.88 29.61 27.63
N ALA A 20 -31.20 30.71 27.30
CA ALA A 20 -31.67 31.68 26.34
C ALA A 20 -32.13 30.95 25.06
N PRO A 21 -33.17 31.45 24.36
CA PRO A 21 -33.69 30.79 23.16
C PRO A 21 -32.56 30.68 22.13
N ALA A 22 -32.31 29.46 21.65
CA ALA A 22 -31.37 29.20 20.58
C ALA A 22 -31.84 29.95 19.33
N ALA A 23 -31.12 31.00 18.95
CA ALA A 23 -31.29 31.65 17.67
C ALA A 23 -30.88 30.65 16.56
N GLU A 24 -31.82 30.34 15.67
CA GLU A 24 -31.59 29.63 14.41
C GLU A 24 -30.53 30.37 13.57
N SER A 25 -29.79 29.68 12.68
CA SER A 25 -29.62 30.13 11.28
C SER A 25 -28.56 29.32 10.50
N GLY A 26 -28.97 28.81 9.34
CA GLY A 26 -28.07 28.33 8.29
C GLY A 26 -27.36 29.48 7.56
N PRO A 27 -26.86 29.26 6.34
CA PRO A 27 -26.10 30.26 5.60
C PRO A 27 -26.99 31.46 5.22
N THR A 28 -26.49 32.68 5.44
CA THR A 28 -27.15 33.94 5.06
C THR A 28 -26.39 34.61 3.93
N PHE A 29 -27.10 35.17 2.95
CA PHE A 29 -26.52 35.79 1.76
C PHE A 29 -26.47 37.30 1.92
N HIS A 30 -25.34 37.90 1.54
CA HIS A 30 -25.07 39.33 1.68
C HIS A 30 -24.71 39.94 0.33
N ALA A 31 -24.99 41.24 0.18
CA ALA A 31 -24.76 41.95 -1.08
C ALA A 31 -23.29 42.36 -1.29
N THR A 32 -22.52 42.54 -0.20
CA THR A 32 -21.12 42.99 -0.27
C THR A 32 -20.26 42.26 0.74
N LEU A 33 -18.96 42.10 0.42
CA LEU A 33 -17.99 41.45 1.30
C LEU A 33 -17.89 42.14 2.67
N GLY A 34 -18.00 43.48 2.71
CA GLY A 34 -18.00 44.24 3.97
C GLY A 34 -19.19 43.89 4.87
N ALA A 35 -20.42 43.89 4.34
CA ALA A 35 -21.61 43.53 5.11
C ALA A 35 -21.58 42.08 5.59
N ALA A 36 -21.07 41.16 4.76
CA ALA A 36 -20.87 39.76 5.14
C ALA A 36 -19.85 39.63 6.29
N SER A 37 -18.78 40.42 6.27
CA SER A 37 -17.70 40.38 7.27
C SER A 37 -18.15 40.99 8.60
N GLU A 38 -18.90 42.10 8.59
CA GLU A 38 -19.53 42.68 9.79
C GLU A 38 -20.52 41.70 10.43
N ALA A 39 -21.41 41.09 9.64
CA ALA A 39 -22.36 40.11 10.13
C ALA A 39 -21.68 38.82 10.63
N ALA A 40 -20.52 38.46 10.09
CA ALA A 40 -19.70 37.34 10.57
C ALA A 40 -18.97 37.67 11.88
N ALA A 41 -18.61 38.94 12.10
CA ALA A 41 -17.96 39.40 13.33
C ALA A 41 -18.90 39.31 14.54
N GLU A 42 -20.21 39.54 14.33
CA GLU A 42 -21.22 39.49 15.40
C GLU A 42 -21.50 38.08 15.94
N ASP A 43 -21.45 37.04 15.09
CA ASP A 43 -21.80 35.66 15.45
C ASP A 43 -20.65 34.65 15.32
N GLY A 44 -19.46 35.11 14.92
CA GLY A 44 -18.26 34.28 14.75
C GLY A 44 -18.32 33.29 13.58
N SER A 45 -19.24 33.50 12.62
CA SER A 45 -19.33 32.68 11.41
C SER A 45 -18.18 32.95 10.43
N LEU A 46 -18.01 32.05 9.45
CA LEU A 46 -17.08 32.27 8.35
C LEU A 46 -17.78 32.99 7.19
N VAL A 47 -17.02 33.66 6.34
CA VAL A 47 -17.48 34.30 5.11
C VAL A 47 -17.05 33.46 3.91
N LEU A 48 -17.99 33.04 3.08
CA LEU A 48 -17.73 32.41 1.79
C LEU A 48 -17.85 33.45 0.68
N LEU A 49 -16.72 33.89 0.15
CA LEU A 49 -16.62 34.81 -0.98
C LEU A 49 -16.47 34.01 -2.28
N ILE A 50 -17.36 34.23 -3.24
CA ILE A 50 -17.38 33.53 -4.51
C ILE A 50 -17.18 34.56 -5.62
N PHE A 51 -16.05 34.51 -6.31
CA PHE A 51 -15.86 35.29 -7.54
C PHE A 51 -16.48 34.54 -8.71
N GLY A 52 -17.39 35.19 -9.43
CA GLY A 52 -18.09 34.63 -10.59
C GLY A 52 -18.34 35.66 -11.67
N ALA A 53 -19.13 35.32 -12.68
CA ALA A 53 -19.62 36.27 -13.69
C ALA A 53 -20.98 35.80 -14.23
N GLU A 54 -21.84 36.72 -14.69
CA GLU A 54 -23.12 36.34 -15.30
C GLU A 54 -22.99 35.43 -16.52
N TRP A 55 -21.91 35.53 -17.30
CA TRP A 55 -21.71 34.66 -18.46
C TRP A 55 -21.10 33.30 -18.11
N CYS A 56 -20.66 33.08 -16.86
CA CYS A 56 -19.96 31.88 -16.42
C CYS A 56 -20.95 30.72 -16.09
N PRO A 57 -21.00 29.65 -16.91
CA PRO A 57 -21.91 28.53 -16.66
C PRO A 57 -21.66 27.76 -15.34
N PRO A 58 -20.41 27.45 -14.93
CA PRO A 58 -20.18 26.77 -13.65
C PRO A 58 -20.52 27.67 -12.44
N CYS A 59 -20.42 28.99 -12.57
CA CYS A 59 -20.84 29.94 -11.54
C CYS A 59 -22.38 29.91 -11.35
N LYS A 60 -23.14 29.88 -12.44
CA LYS A 60 -24.60 29.69 -12.41
C LYS A 60 -24.98 28.35 -11.79
N LEU A 61 -24.30 27.28 -12.20
CA LEU A 61 -24.54 25.95 -11.66
C LEU A 61 -24.31 25.92 -10.14
N LEU A 62 -23.24 26.55 -9.63
CA LEU A 62 -22.96 26.66 -8.20
C LEU A 62 -24.10 27.33 -7.44
N LYS A 63 -24.63 28.43 -7.99
CA LYS A 63 -25.72 29.20 -7.39
C LYS A 63 -27.05 28.44 -7.38
N GLU A 64 -27.42 27.86 -8.52
CA GLU A 64 -28.73 27.23 -8.73
C GLU A 64 -28.84 25.83 -8.11
N THR A 65 -27.72 25.10 -8.00
CA THR A 65 -27.74 23.72 -7.47
C THR A 65 -27.18 23.64 -6.06
N THR A 66 -26.03 24.25 -5.80
CA THR A 66 -25.31 24.04 -4.54
C THR A 66 -25.78 25.02 -3.46
N LEU A 67 -25.67 26.33 -3.72
CA LEU A 67 -26.07 27.36 -2.74
C LEU A 67 -27.59 27.40 -2.51
N ALA A 68 -28.38 26.96 -3.49
CA ALA A 68 -29.85 26.90 -3.38
C ALA A 68 -30.38 25.58 -2.79
N SER A 69 -29.55 24.54 -2.63
CA SER A 69 -29.97 23.25 -2.07
C SER A 69 -30.45 23.39 -0.62
N SER A 70 -31.48 22.62 -0.25
CA SER A 70 -31.93 22.52 1.15
C SER A 70 -30.82 21.99 2.05
N GLU A 71 -30.01 21.05 1.54
CA GLU A 71 -28.86 20.48 2.27
C GLU A 71 -27.82 21.54 2.63
N PHE A 72 -27.45 22.45 1.72
CA PHE A 72 -26.57 23.57 2.07
C PHE A 72 -27.22 24.53 3.05
N ARG A 73 -28.51 24.85 2.85
CA ARG A 73 -29.27 25.77 3.72
C ARG A 73 -29.45 25.24 5.14
N GLU A 74 -29.49 23.94 5.32
CA GLU A 74 -29.68 23.30 6.63
C GLU A 74 -28.35 22.93 7.30
N GLN A 75 -27.36 22.46 6.54
CA GLN A 75 -26.13 21.86 7.09
C GLN A 75 -24.90 22.75 7.04
N ALA A 76 -24.90 23.85 6.27
CA ALA A 76 -23.73 24.75 6.24
C ALA A 76 -23.47 25.40 7.60
N GLY A 77 -24.47 25.44 8.49
CA GLY A 77 -24.42 26.16 9.76
C GLY A 77 -24.25 27.68 9.56
N PRO A 78 -23.89 28.43 10.62
CA PRO A 78 -23.72 29.88 10.53
C PRO A 78 -22.60 30.25 9.56
N LEU A 79 -22.95 30.79 8.39
CA LEU A 79 -22.04 31.13 7.30
C LEU A 79 -22.56 32.36 6.54
N ARG A 80 -21.69 33.31 6.22
CA ARG A 80 -22.04 34.51 5.44
C ARG A 80 -21.58 34.33 4.00
N VAL A 81 -22.51 34.21 3.06
CA VAL A 81 -22.17 33.96 1.64
C VAL A 81 -22.25 35.26 0.85
N VAL A 82 -21.24 35.52 0.04
CA VAL A 82 -21.16 36.69 -0.84
C VAL A 82 -20.70 36.25 -2.23
N GLU A 83 -21.38 36.76 -3.25
CA GLU A 83 -20.99 36.60 -4.64
C GLU A 83 -20.43 37.94 -5.16
N SER A 84 -19.28 37.91 -5.80
CA SER A 84 -18.64 39.06 -6.43
C SER A 84 -18.51 38.78 -7.93
N ASP A 85 -19.18 39.58 -8.76
CA ASP A 85 -19.04 39.49 -10.20
C ASP A 85 -17.73 40.16 -10.64
N VAL A 86 -16.86 39.42 -11.32
CA VAL A 86 -15.51 39.89 -11.70
C VAL A 86 -15.52 40.96 -12.78
N ASP A 87 -16.60 41.07 -13.56
CA ASP A 87 -16.77 42.14 -14.55
C ASP A 87 -17.36 43.40 -13.92
N ALA A 88 -18.25 43.24 -12.93
CA ALA A 88 -18.83 44.37 -12.20
C ALA A 88 -17.87 44.97 -11.15
N ASP A 89 -17.03 44.14 -10.52
CA ASP A 89 -15.99 44.55 -9.56
C ASP A 89 -14.59 44.00 -9.92
N PRO A 90 -13.99 44.49 -11.02
CA PRO A 90 -12.69 44.01 -11.48
C PRO A 90 -11.53 44.50 -10.59
N ALA A 91 -11.77 45.42 -9.67
CA ALA A 91 -10.76 45.89 -8.72
C ALA A 91 -10.54 44.85 -7.61
N THR A 92 -11.63 44.32 -7.03
CA THR A 92 -11.57 43.26 -6.03
C THR A 92 -11.09 41.93 -6.63
N ALA A 93 -11.52 41.58 -7.85
CA ALA A 93 -11.01 40.38 -8.52
C ALA A 93 -9.49 40.44 -8.78
N ARG A 94 -8.99 41.62 -9.21
CA ARG A 94 -7.55 41.85 -9.41
C ARG A 94 -6.77 41.80 -8.10
N SER A 95 -7.31 42.38 -7.02
CA SER A 95 -6.64 42.33 -5.73
C SER A 95 -6.47 40.87 -5.30
N PHE A 96 -7.55 40.07 -5.33
CA PHE A 96 -7.55 38.64 -4.98
C PHE A 96 -6.77 37.74 -5.96
N LYS A 97 -6.15 38.32 -7.00
CA LYS A 97 -5.40 37.62 -8.05
C LYS A 97 -6.22 36.50 -8.68
N VAL A 98 -7.51 36.75 -8.91
CA VAL A 98 -8.42 35.78 -9.52
C VAL A 98 -7.99 35.52 -10.96
N SER A 99 -7.65 34.27 -11.27
CA SER A 99 -7.21 33.84 -12.60
C SER A 99 -8.20 32.90 -13.31
N ALA A 100 -9.20 32.38 -12.58
CA ALA A 100 -10.26 31.52 -13.08
C ALA A 100 -11.53 31.70 -12.24
N ILE A 101 -12.72 31.41 -12.77
CA ILE A 101 -14.01 31.52 -12.07
C ILE A 101 -14.88 30.25 -12.28
N PRO A 102 -15.69 29.80 -11.29
CA PRO A 102 -15.85 30.41 -9.98
C PRO A 102 -14.62 30.18 -9.09
N ASP A 103 -14.22 31.19 -8.32
CA ASP A 103 -13.13 31.12 -7.34
C ASP A 103 -13.73 31.32 -5.95
N LEU A 104 -13.67 30.27 -5.13
CA LEU A 104 -14.29 30.23 -3.80
C LEU A 104 -13.21 30.49 -2.76
N VAL A 105 -13.40 31.52 -1.95
CA VAL A 105 -12.49 31.93 -0.90
C VAL A 105 -13.26 31.90 0.42
N LEU A 106 -12.80 31.07 1.36
CA LEU A 106 -13.35 31.01 2.70
C LEU A 106 -12.51 31.90 3.61
N LEU A 107 -13.17 32.84 4.26
CA LEU A 107 -12.58 33.91 5.05
C LEU A 107 -13.10 33.85 6.48
N THR A 108 -12.26 34.18 7.44
CA THR A 108 -12.74 34.61 8.77
C THR A 108 -13.34 36.02 8.67
N ALA A 109 -14.12 36.45 9.67
CA ALA A 109 -14.73 37.77 9.71
C ALA A 109 -13.71 38.92 9.57
N ASP A 110 -12.49 38.69 10.06
CA ASP A 110 -11.42 39.65 9.91
C ASP A 110 -10.84 39.62 8.47
N GLY A 111 -10.88 38.50 7.75
CA GLY A 111 -10.42 38.41 6.35
C GLY A 111 -9.13 37.61 6.17
N LYS A 112 -8.85 36.69 7.09
CA LYS A 112 -7.85 35.63 6.89
C LYS A 112 -8.45 34.58 5.98
N VAL A 113 -7.70 34.15 4.97
CA VAL A 113 -8.11 33.10 4.04
C VAL A 113 -7.84 31.75 4.70
N VAL A 114 -8.88 31.04 5.13
CA VAL A 114 -8.77 29.72 5.78
C VAL A 114 -8.86 28.57 4.77
N GLY A 115 -9.29 28.86 3.56
CA GLY A 115 -9.24 27.96 2.42
C GLY A 115 -9.55 28.70 1.13
N ARG A 116 -8.93 28.27 0.02
CA ARG A 116 -9.32 28.69 -1.33
C ARG A 116 -9.51 27.47 -2.24
N GLU A 117 -10.57 27.48 -3.03
CA GLU A 117 -10.90 26.42 -3.98
C GLU A 117 -11.30 27.01 -5.32
N LEU A 118 -10.77 26.43 -6.40
CA LEU A 118 -11.06 26.86 -7.76
C LEU A 118 -12.09 25.93 -8.40
N GLY A 119 -13.05 26.52 -9.11
CA GLY A 119 -14.07 25.81 -9.86
C GLY A 119 -15.33 25.45 -9.05
N PHE A 120 -16.32 24.92 -9.76
CA PHE A 120 -17.61 24.52 -9.17
C PHE A 120 -17.43 23.42 -8.11
N LYS A 121 -18.23 23.48 -7.04
CA LYS A 121 -18.28 22.48 -5.97
C LYS A 121 -19.72 22.02 -5.76
N HIS A 122 -19.93 20.72 -5.60
CA HIS A 122 -21.22 20.18 -5.17
C HIS A 122 -21.43 20.43 -3.67
N THR A 123 -22.68 20.40 -3.20
CA THR A 123 -23.05 20.71 -1.81
C THR A 123 -22.23 19.95 -0.78
N SER A 124 -22.03 18.64 -0.92
CA SER A 124 -21.26 17.85 0.04
C SER A 124 -19.79 18.27 0.10
N ASP A 125 -19.16 18.55 -1.04
CA ASP A 125 -17.76 18.96 -1.13
C ASP A 125 -17.57 20.36 -0.55
N LEU A 126 -18.50 21.27 -0.86
CA LEU A 126 -18.51 22.62 -0.31
C LEU A 126 -18.70 22.59 1.20
N LEU A 127 -19.65 21.79 1.72
CA LEU A 127 -19.88 21.62 3.16
C LEU A 127 -18.68 20.98 3.87
N MET A 128 -18.07 19.95 3.28
CA MET A 128 -16.87 19.32 3.82
C MET A 128 -15.71 20.31 3.88
N TRP A 129 -15.50 21.08 2.81
CA TRP A 129 -14.47 22.10 2.75
C TRP A 129 -14.74 23.27 3.71
N ILE A 130 -15.99 23.71 3.87
CA ILE A 130 -16.39 24.69 4.89
C ILE A 130 -16.11 24.15 6.29
N ASN A 131 -16.42 22.88 6.56
CA ASN A 131 -16.18 22.26 7.87
C ASN A 131 -14.69 22.06 8.16
N GLU A 132 -13.88 21.72 7.16
CA GLU A 132 -12.42 21.74 7.23
C GLU A 132 -11.91 23.17 7.50
N GLY A 133 -12.43 24.15 6.77
CA GLY A 133 -12.14 25.57 7.00
C GLY A 133 -12.52 26.07 8.39
N ARG A 134 -13.64 25.60 8.96
CA ARG A 134 -14.02 25.86 10.36
C ARG A 134 -13.04 25.21 11.34
N ARG A 135 -12.53 24.00 11.04
CA ARG A 135 -11.50 23.35 11.86
C ARG A 135 -10.19 24.12 11.80
N ARG A 136 -9.74 24.53 10.61
CA ARG A 136 -8.56 25.39 10.41
C ARG A 136 -8.70 26.73 11.11
N ALA A 137 -9.85 27.39 10.97
CA ALA A 137 -10.15 28.64 11.68
C ALA A 137 -10.10 28.48 13.20
N LYS A 138 -10.69 27.39 13.75
CA LYS A 138 -10.60 27.05 15.18
C LYS A 138 -9.19 26.69 15.64
N ALA A 139 -8.38 26.11 14.75
CA ALA A 139 -6.98 25.76 15.00
C ALA A 139 -6.01 26.94 14.79
N GLY A 140 -6.48 28.07 14.26
CA GLY A 140 -5.64 29.22 13.94
C GLY A 140 -4.74 29.01 12.72
N GLU A 141 -5.20 28.28 11.71
CA GLU A 141 -4.48 28.01 10.45
C GLU A 141 -5.08 28.82 9.29
N TRP A 142 -4.25 29.48 8.48
CA TRP A 142 -4.67 30.24 7.29
C TRP A 142 -3.65 30.15 6.14
N GLU A 143 -4.17 30.18 4.90
CA GLU A 143 -3.42 30.08 3.64
C GLU A 143 -2.87 31.44 3.17
N GLY A 144 -3.39 32.53 3.75
CA GLY A 144 -2.97 33.90 3.46
C GLY A 144 -3.98 34.90 4.01
N THR A 145 -3.81 36.16 3.65
CA THR A 145 -4.73 37.24 4.03
C THR A 145 -5.30 37.85 2.76
N ALA A 146 -6.59 38.16 2.75
CA ALA A 146 -7.22 38.82 1.62
C ALA A 146 -6.44 40.10 1.24
N PRO A 147 -6.28 40.43 -0.05
CA PRO A 147 -5.49 41.59 -0.51
C PRO A 147 -6.16 42.96 -0.31
N ALA A 148 -7.23 43.00 0.47
CA ALA A 148 -7.50 44.06 1.40
C ALA A 148 -7.60 43.37 2.76
N SER A 149 -6.49 43.27 3.50
CA SER A 149 -6.32 42.40 4.67
C SER A 149 -7.08 42.88 5.90
N GLY A 150 -8.20 43.57 5.70
CA GLY A 150 -8.76 44.49 6.65
C GLY A 150 -7.80 45.64 6.94
N LEU A 151 -6.56 45.71 6.43
CA LEU A 151 -5.59 46.71 6.91
C LEU A 151 -6.01 48.14 6.59
N ALA A 152 -6.72 48.37 5.47
CA ALA A 152 -7.38 49.65 5.19
C ALA A 152 -8.62 49.89 6.06
N GLU A 153 -9.38 48.84 6.40
CA GLU A 153 -10.56 48.89 7.27
C GLU A 153 -10.16 49.12 8.73
N LEU A 154 -9.20 48.37 9.26
CA LEU A 154 -8.49 48.52 10.52
C LEU A 154 -7.75 49.85 10.59
N ALA A 155 -7.21 50.36 9.48
CA ALA A 155 -6.67 51.72 9.44
C ALA A 155 -7.79 52.76 9.60
N ASN A 156 -8.95 52.57 8.98
CA ASN A 156 -10.11 53.46 9.12
C ASN A 156 -10.74 53.37 10.53
N LYS A 157 -10.95 52.16 11.05
CA LYS A 157 -11.44 51.89 12.42
C LYS A 157 -10.46 52.37 13.48
N GLY A 158 -9.17 52.14 13.26
CA GLY A 158 -8.09 52.64 14.10
C GLY A 158 -7.98 54.17 14.08
N ALA A 159 -8.17 54.80 12.92
CA ALA A 159 -8.26 56.26 12.84
C ALA A 159 -9.51 56.82 13.55
N ALA A 160 -10.59 56.04 13.61
CA ALA A 160 -11.81 56.34 14.35
C ALA A 160 -11.75 55.95 15.85
N GLY A 161 -10.70 55.26 16.31
CA GLY A 161 -10.54 54.79 17.68
C GLY A 161 -11.50 53.65 18.09
N LEU A 162 -11.95 52.83 17.13
CA LEU A 162 -12.99 51.82 17.30
C LEU A 162 -12.47 50.36 17.23
N LEU A 163 -11.17 50.13 17.42
CA LEU A 163 -10.60 48.78 17.33
C LEU A 163 -10.98 47.91 18.53
N ASP A 164 -11.51 46.72 18.27
CA ASP A 164 -11.83 45.74 19.31
C ASP A 164 -10.63 44.84 19.69
N THR A 165 -10.82 43.99 20.72
CA THR A 165 -9.75 43.11 21.23
C THR A 165 -9.24 42.11 20.18
N ASN A 166 -10.13 41.56 19.34
CA ASN A 166 -9.73 40.61 18.30
C ASN A 166 -9.00 41.32 17.15
N GLU A 167 -9.42 42.53 16.81
CA GLU A 167 -8.77 43.37 15.81
C GLU A 167 -7.35 43.80 16.27
N PHE A 168 -7.16 44.09 17.55
CA PHE A 168 -5.83 44.30 18.15
C PHE A 168 -4.94 43.05 18.06
N GLN A 169 -5.47 41.89 18.45
CA GLN A 169 -4.75 40.62 18.35
C GLN A 169 -4.37 40.28 16.91
N ARG A 170 -5.23 40.64 15.96
CA ARG A 170 -4.95 40.48 14.54
C ARG A 170 -3.83 41.41 14.07
N LEU A 171 -3.87 42.69 14.42
CA LEU A 171 -2.80 43.63 14.10
C LEU A 171 -1.45 43.18 14.70
N ILE A 172 -1.47 42.61 15.91
CA ILE A 172 -0.29 42.02 16.55
C ILE A 172 0.23 40.82 15.76
N ALA A 173 -0.64 39.88 15.37
CA ALA A 173 -0.24 38.75 14.54
C ALA A 173 0.37 39.21 13.19
N MET A 174 -0.16 40.30 12.63
CA MET A 174 0.35 40.89 11.39
C MET A 174 1.77 41.46 11.49
N LEU A 175 2.27 41.75 12.70
CA LEU A 175 3.68 42.12 12.91
C LEU A 175 4.64 40.99 12.54
N GLY A 176 4.16 39.75 12.51
CA GLY A 176 4.94 38.58 12.12
C GLY A 176 4.81 38.16 10.65
N GLU A 177 4.03 38.86 9.83
CA GLU A 177 3.77 38.46 8.44
C GLU A 177 5.02 38.62 7.55
N PRO A 178 5.19 37.79 6.51
CA PRO A 178 6.38 37.83 5.67
C PRO A 178 6.43 39.07 4.75
N ASP A 179 5.29 39.66 4.40
CA ASP A 179 5.22 40.88 3.59
C ASP A 179 5.64 42.12 4.41
N PRO A 180 6.74 42.82 4.04
CA PRO A 180 7.16 44.04 4.72
C PRO A 180 6.12 45.16 4.72
N ALA A 181 5.25 45.23 3.71
CA ALA A 181 4.21 46.24 3.61
C ALA A 181 3.11 46.02 4.65
N ASP A 182 2.73 44.76 4.90
CA ASP A 182 1.73 44.40 5.91
C ASP A 182 2.26 44.61 7.32
N ARG A 183 3.52 44.22 7.59
CA ARG A 183 4.16 44.52 8.89
C ARG A 183 4.22 46.02 9.16
N ALA A 184 4.68 46.79 8.18
CA ALA A 184 4.78 48.25 8.29
C ALA A 184 3.40 48.91 8.42
N GLY A 185 2.38 48.36 7.75
CA GLY A 185 0.99 48.77 7.84
C GLY A 185 0.41 48.55 9.24
N ALA A 186 0.52 47.33 9.76
CA ALA A 186 0.03 46.96 11.08
C ALA A 186 0.74 47.74 12.19
N ALA A 187 2.06 47.88 12.10
CA ALA A 187 2.85 48.69 13.02
C ALA A 187 2.41 50.15 13.04
N ARG A 188 2.09 50.73 11.87
CA ARG A 188 1.59 52.12 11.77
C ARG A 188 0.23 52.30 12.44
N ILE A 189 -0.67 51.33 12.27
CA ILE A 189 -2.01 51.38 12.88
C ILE A 189 -1.89 51.25 14.41
N LEU A 190 -1.12 50.28 14.90
CA LEU A 190 -0.86 50.06 16.33
C LEU A 190 -0.18 51.28 16.99
N LEU A 191 0.80 51.90 16.32
CA LEU A 191 1.41 53.17 16.76
C LEU A 191 0.36 54.28 16.87
N GLY A 192 -0.59 54.33 15.94
CA GLY A 192 -1.69 55.30 15.93
C GLY A 192 -2.66 55.15 17.11
N GLN A 193 -2.74 53.97 17.73
CA GLN A 193 -3.64 53.70 18.86
C GLN A 193 -3.07 54.13 20.23
N ARG A 194 -1.79 54.50 20.28
CA ARG A 194 -1.12 55.06 21.45
C ARG A 194 -1.35 54.21 22.72
N GLU A 195 -1.99 54.76 23.75
CA GLU A 195 -2.22 54.12 25.04
C GLU A 195 -2.95 52.76 24.91
N GLN A 196 -3.86 52.63 23.94
CA GLN A 196 -4.67 51.40 23.78
C GLN A 196 -3.84 50.21 23.28
N ALA A 197 -2.72 50.45 22.60
CA ALA A 197 -1.87 49.38 22.09
C ALA A 197 -0.91 48.81 23.14
N VAL A 198 -0.67 49.52 24.24
CA VAL A 198 0.46 49.21 25.14
C VAL A 198 0.30 47.86 25.82
N GLU A 199 -0.86 47.59 26.43
CA GLU A 199 -1.09 46.31 27.11
C GLU A 199 -1.09 45.12 26.15
N PRO A 200 -1.81 45.14 25.00
CA PRO A 200 -1.73 44.09 23.99
C PRO A 200 -0.29 43.84 23.47
N LEU A 201 0.49 44.90 23.24
CA LEU A 201 1.88 44.76 22.79
C LEU A 201 2.78 44.19 23.88
N ILE A 202 2.56 44.50 25.16
CA ILE A 202 3.30 43.88 26.27
C ILE A 202 3.00 42.37 26.33
N GLU A 203 1.77 41.96 26.03
CA GLU A 203 1.41 40.53 25.93
C GLU A 203 2.06 39.85 24.73
N ALA A 204 2.14 40.54 23.59
CA ALA A 204 2.79 40.05 22.37
C ALA A 204 4.29 39.76 22.54
N LEU A 205 4.94 40.31 23.57
CA LEU A 205 6.34 39.95 23.90
C LEU A 205 6.47 38.49 24.36
N ASN A 206 5.39 37.83 24.78
CA ASN A 206 5.37 36.41 25.12
C ASN A 206 5.13 35.50 23.90
N ASP A 207 4.95 36.07 22.69
CA ASP A 207 4.62 35.30 21.50
C ASP A 207 5.76 34.32 21.15
N PRO A 208 5.48 33.05 20.79
CA PRO A 208 6.53 32.10 20.41
C PRO A 208 7.28 32.54 19.14
N TYR A 209 6.69 33.36 18.29
CA TYR A 209 7.26 33.82 17.04
C TYR A 209 8.04 35.13 17.19
N LEU A 210 9.33 35.06 16.84
CA LEU A 210 10.27 36.17 17.02
C LEU A 210 9.87 37.44 16.26
N GLY A 211 9.31 37.33 15.06
CA GLY A 211 8.91 38.51 14.28
C GLY A 211 7.83 39.36 14.96
N VAL A 212 6.88 38.70 15.63
CA VAL A 212 5.85 39.37 16.44
C VAL A 212 6.50 40.04 17.65
N ARG A 213 7.41 39.36 18.35
CA ARG A 213 8.14 39.94 19.49
C ARG A 213 8.96 41.17 19.11
N ILE A 214 9.68 41.11 17.99
CA ILE A 214 10.46 42.25 17.47
C ILE A 214 9.54 43.41 17.16
N GLY A 215 8.47 43.18 16.38
CA GLY A 215 7.51 44.23 16.04
C GLY A 215 6.86 44.85 17.28
N ALA A 216 6.49 44.02 18.26
CA ALA A 216 5.90 44.48 19.51
C ALA A 216 6.87 45.33 20.34
N ALA A 217 8.12 44.87 20.50
CA ALA A 217 9.17 45.60 21.21
C ALA A 217 9.50 46.94 20.53
N GLU A 218 9.61 46.96 19.20
CA GLU A 218 9.87 48.18 18.42
C GLU A 218 8.74 49.21 18.56
N ILE A 219 7.48 48.77 18.51
CA ILE A 219 6.33 49.66 18.69
C ILE A 219 6.27 50.19 20.13
N LEU A 220 6.47 49.33 21.14
CA LEU A 220 6.51 49.75 22.53
C LEU A 220 7.64 50.76 22.80
N ALA A 221 8.83 50.52 22.26
CA ALA A 221 9.97 51.43 22.39
C ALA A 221 9.70 52.80 21.74
N ARG A 222 8.95 52.82 20.63
CA ARG A 222 8.51 54.07 19.98
C ARG A 222 7.40 54.79 20.76
N LEU A 223 6.47 54.06 21.36
CA LEU A 223 5.38 54.64 22.14
C LEU A 223 5.85 55.19 23.49
N ALA A 224 6.79 54.50 24.13
CA ALA A 224 7.32 54.85 25.45
C ALA A 224 8.88 54.81 25.50
N PRO A 225 9.56 55.75 24.81
CA PRO A 225 11.02 55.78 24.77
C PRO A 225 11.63 55.90 26.17
N GLY A 226 12.64 55.07 26.45
CA GLY A 226 13.35 55.07 27.74
C GLY A 226 12.58 54.46 28.92
N GLN A 227 11.33 54.02 28.72
CA GLN A 227 10.56 53.27 29.73
C GLN A 227 10.48 51.77 29.42
N VAL A 228 10.68 51.39 28.15
CA VAL A 228 10.64 50.01 27.66
C VAL A 228 12.05 49.56 27.30
N ASP A 229 12.64 48.72 28.14
CA ASP A 229 13.94 48.06 27.91
C ASP A 229 13.71 46.55 27.73
N VAL A 230 13.46 46.15 26.49
CA VAL A 230 13.09 44.78 26.12
C VAL A 230 14.05 44.26 25.06
N ASP A 231 14.60 43.07 25.30
CA ASP A 231 15.37 42.32 24.32
C ASP A 231 14.48 41.23 23.70
N PRO A 232 13.84 41.46 22.52
CA PRO A 232 12.84 40.55 21.95
C PRO A 232 13.42 39.20 21.50
N TRP A 233 14.76 39.06 21.49
CA TRP A 233 15.48 37.86 21.11
C TRP A 233 15.62 36.85 22.25
N GLN A 234 15.26 37.24 23.47
CA GLN A 234 15.12 36.32 24.60
C GLN A 234 13.93 35.36 24.39
N SER A 235 13.98 34.19 25.03
CA SER A 235 12.86 33.25 24.96
C SER A 235 11.63 33.81 25.71
N PRO A 236 10.41 33.39 25.38
CA PRO A 236 9.22 33.81 26.12
C PRO A 236 9.33 33.56 27.63
N ALA A 237 9.97 32.45 28.02
CA ALA A 237 10.23 32.12 29.42
C ALA A 237 11.18 33.12 30.11
N ASP A 238 12.23 33.55 29.41
CA ASP A 238 13.19 34.53 29.94
C ASP A 238 12.58 35.93 30.03
N LEU A 239 11.66 36.26 29.11
CA LEU A 239 10.96 37.56 29.07
C LEU A 239 9.87 37.69 30.14
N ALA A 240 9.43 36.61 30.78
CA ALA A 240 8.30 36.62 31.72
C ALA A 240 8.45 37.66 32.85
N GLY A 241 9.67 37.82 33.39
CA GLY A 241 9.97 38.84 34.41
C GLY A 241 9.90 40.27 33.88
N THR A 242 10.36 40.50 32.65
CA THR A 242 10.29 41.82 31.98
C THR A 242 8.85 42.17 31.63
N ILE A 243 8.06 41.21 31.11
CA ILE A 243 6.63 41.38 30.83
C ILE A 243 5.87 41.75 32.11
N THR A 244 6.17 41.08 33.22
CA THR A 244 5.56 41.38 34.53
C THR A 244 5.85 42.81 34.99
N ARG A 245 7.10 43.27 34.85
CA ARG A 245 7.49 44.66 35.17
C ARG A 245 6.77 45.67 34.29
N LEU A 246 6.65 45.41 32.98
CA LEU A 246 5.97 46.29 32.04
C LEU A 246 4.47 46.38 32.31
N LYS A 247 3.82 45.26 32.64
CA LYS A 247 2.40 45.24 33.05
C LYS A 247 2.16 46.08 34.30
N GLU A 248 3.04 45.97 35.30
CA GLU A 248 2.94 46.75 36.54
C GLU A 248 3.20 48.25 36.30
N TRP A 249 4.20 48.59 35.50
CA TRP A 249 4.46 49.98 35.08
C TRP A 249 3.26 50.61 34.38
N TRP A 250 2.65 49.88 33.44
CA TRP A 250 1.51 50.37 32.69
C TRP A 250 0.29 50.58 33.59
N LYS A 251 0.05 49.65 34.53
CA LYS A 251 -1.01 49.74 35.53
C LYS A 251 -0.87 50.97 36.45
N GLN A 252 0.35 51.42 36.72
CA GLN A 252 0.62 52.58 37.58
C GLN A 252 0.53 53.92 36.85
N THR A 253 0.93 53.99 35.57
CA THR A 253 1.07 55.25 34.82
C THR A 253 -0.10 55.53 33.88
N GLY A 254 -0.58 54.52 33.15
CA GLY A 254 -1.73 54.59 32.24
C GLY A 254 -1.66 55.64 31.11
N LYS A 255 -0.51 56.29 30.89
CA LYS A 255 -0.30 57.36 29.90
C LYS A 255 1.09 57.31 29.30
N LEU A 256 1.19 57.59 28.00
CA LEU A 256 2.46 57.56 27.27
C LEU A 256 3.30 58.84 27.48
N PRO A 257 4.64 58.72 27.52
CA PRO A 257 5.56 59.87 27.55
C PRO A 257 5.68 60.53 26.16
N ALA A 258 6.17 61.78 26.11
CA ALA A 258 6.40 62.50 24.86
C ALA A 258 7.60 61.92 24.09
N VAL A 259 7.43 61.67 22.78
CA VAL A 259 8.39 60.93 21.93
C VAL A 259 9.22 61.89 21.06
N PRO A 260 10.56 61.88 21.15
CA PRO A 260 11.45 62.48 20.15
C PRO A 260 11.74 61.50 19.00
N VAL A 261 11.83 62.01 17.76
CA VAL A 261 12.06 61.20 16.54
C VAL A 261 13.52 61.29 16.10
N VAL A 262 14.15 60.14 15.83
CA VAL A 262 15.47 60.03 15.18
C VAL A 262 15.40 58.99 14.05
N THR A 263 16.04 59.26 12.92
CA THR A 263 16.17 58.36 11.76
C THR A 263 17.62 58.27 11.29
N ALA A 264 18.10 57.08 10.93
CA ALA A 264 19.38 56.85 10.23
C ALA A 264 19.31 55.61 9.30
N ASP A 265 20.21 55.59 8.30
CA ASP A 265 20.15 54.86 7.01
C ASP A 265 21.03 53.57 6.97
N PRO A 266 20.59 52.40 6.44
CA PRO A 266 21.16 51.08 6.80
C PRO A 266 22.18 50.38 5.85
N ALA A 267 22.60 50.94 4.72
CA ALA A 267 23.14 50.09 3.62
C ALA A 267 24.68 50.12 3.35
N SER A 268 25.55 49.56 4.22
CA SER A 268 26.98 49.30 3.85
C SER A 268 27.64 48.10 4.56
N GLU A 269 28.76 47.54 4.06
CA GLU A 269 29.56 46.51 4.76
C GLU A 269 30.12 47.02 6.10
N GLY A 270 30.38 48.32 6.19
CA GLY A 270 30.68 49.01 7.45
C GLY A 270 29.55 48.89 8.47
N SER A 271 28.30 48.79 8.00
CA SER A 271 27.11 48.54 8.84
C SER A 271 27.14 47.16 9.50
N ILE A 272 27.56 46.11 8.78
CA ILE A 272 27.70 44.74 9.35
C ILE A 272 28.77 44.73 10.46
N LYS A 273 29.94 45.32 10.19
CA LYS A 273 31.03 45.40 11.19
C LYS A 273 30.63 46.24 12.40
N SER A 274 30.02 47.40 12.17
CA SER A 274 29.49 48.26 13.24
C SER A 274 28.38 47.57 14.04
N ALA A 275 27.50 46.79 13.40
CA ALA A 275 26.47 46.03 14.09
C ALA A 275 27.09 44.92 14.96
N LEU A 276 28.11 44.20 14.47
CA LEU A 276 28.83 43.21 15.29
C LEU A 276 29.51 43.84 16.52
N GLU A 277 29.99 45.08 16.42
CA GLU A 277 30.53 45.83 17.55
C GLU A 277 29.44 46.27 18.53
N ARG A 278 28.34 46.85 18.03
CA ARG A 278 27.17 47.26 18.84
C ARG A 278 26.49 46.10 19.54
N LEU A 279 26.55 44.89 18.98
CA LEU A 279 26.05 43.67 19.62
C LEU A 279 26.73 43.38 20.97
N ARG A 280 27.94 43.91 21.20
CA ARG A 280 28.68 43.78 22.45
C ARG A 280 28.38 44.87 23.47
N ALA A 281 27.57 45.87 23.11
CA ALA A 281 27.18 46.92 24.04
C ALA A 281 26.28 46.35 25.14
N ASP A 282 26.38 46.90 26.36
CA ASP A 282 25.53 46.46 27.47
C ASP A 282 24.07 46.93 27.32
N ASP A 283 23.84 47.94 26.48
CA ASP A 283 22.52 48.49 26.14
C ASP A 283 21.69 47.49 25.29
N PRO A 284 20.56 46.97 25.81
CA PRO A 284 19.71 46.03 25.09
C PRO A 284 19.09 46.60 23.80
N ILE A 285 18.86 47.91 23.73
CA ILE A 285 18.32 48.56 22.53
C ILE A 285 19.35 48.52 21.40
N GLN A 286 20.61 48.89 21.69
CA GLN A 286 21.70 48.83 20.72
C GLN A 286 21.97 47.42 20.21
N ARG A 287 21.83 46.41 21.09
CA ARG A 287 21.94 45.00 20.70
C ARG A 287 20.81 44.58 19.77
N THR A 288 19.58 44.96 20.08
CA THR A 288 18.41 44.65 19.24
C THR A 288 18.57 45.28 17.85
N GLU A 289 18.94 46.55 17.78
CA GLU A 289 19.22 47.24 16.51
C GLU A 289 20.34 46.56 15.72
N ALA A 290 21.41 46.14 16.39
CA ALA A 290 22.51 45.41 15.78
C ALA A 290 22.06 44.07 15.19
N MET A 291 21.30 43.26 15.94
CA MET A 291 20.79 41.96 15.46
C MET A 291 19.83 42.15 14.27
N THR A 292 18.95 43.15 14.33
CA THR A 292 18.06 43.51 13.22
C THR A 292 18.87 43.92 11.99
N THR A 293 19.90 44.75 12.15
CA THR A 293 20.79 45.16 11.06
C THR A 293 21.47 43.94 10.41
N LEU A 294 22.03 43.04 11.22
CA LEU A 294 22.69 41.82 10.71
C LEU A 294 21.73 40.89 9.98
N THR A 295 20.50 40.74 10.49
CA THR A 295 19.47 39.91 9.87
C THR A 295 18.98 40.50 8.54
N GLN A 296 18.85 41.83 8.45
CA GLN A 296 18.50 42.54 7.20
C GLN A 296 19.54 42.34 6.10
N HIS A 297 20.83 42.23 6.45
CA HIS A 297 21.88 41.88 5.49
C HIS A 297 21.81 40.41 5.02
N GLY A 298 21.06 39.55 5.70
CA GLY A 298 20.77 38.19 5.26
C GLY A 298 22.04 37.34 5.05
N PRO A 299 22.08 36.48 4.00
CA PRO A 299 23.21 35.57 3.75
C PRO A 299 24.57 36.26 3.61
N ALA A 300 24.61 37.55 3.24
CA ALA A 300 25.86 38.31 3.13
C ALA A 300 26.56 38.51 4.48
N ALA A 301 25.81 38.50 5.60
CA ALA A 301 26.38 38.63 6.95
C ALA A 301 26.96 37.31 7.50
N LEU A 302 26.53 36.15 6.98
CA LEU A 302 26.88 34.82 7.53
C LEU A 302 28.39 34.57 7.66
N PRO A 303 29.26 34.91 6.69
CA PRO A 303 30.70 34.67 6.83
C PRO A 303 31.30 35.39 8.04
N LEU A 304 30.92 36.65 8.25
CA LEU A 304 31.40 37.47 9.37
C LEU A 304 30.76 37.06 10.70
N VAL A 305 29.48 36.67 10.70
CA VAL A 305 28.79 36.13 11.89
C VAL A 305 29.45 34.81 12.34
N ARG A 306 29.69 33.86 11.41
CA ARG A 306 30.37 32.59 11.73
C ARG A 306 31.77 32.81 12.29
N GLU A 307 32.52 33.77 11.75
CA GLU A 307 33.83 34.12 12.29
C GLU A 307 33.75 34.80 13.66
N ALA A 308 32.74 35.63 13.88
CA ALA A 308 32.48 36.24 15.19
C ALA A 308 32.11 35.18 16.24
N ILE A 309 31.30 34.16 15.90
CA ILE A 309 30.95 33.03 16.79
C ILE A 309 32.23 32.34 17.24
N ARG A 310 33.06 31.87 16.29
CA ARG A 310 34.33 31.20 16.60
C ARG A 310 35.26 32.04 17.48
N ARG A 311 35.31 33.35 17.24
CA ARG A 311 36.14 34.26 18.05
C ARG A 311 35.60 34.38 19.47
N SER A 312 34.29 34.53 19.63
CA SER A 312 33.63 34.65 20.94
C SER A 312 33.71 33.34 21.74
N GLU A 313 33.58 32.18 21.07
CA GLU A 313 33.79 30.86 21.69
C GLU A 313 35.21 30.71 22.25
N ARG A 314 36.24 31.08 21.48
CA ARG A 314 37.64 31.07 21.93
C ARG A 314 37.90 32.04 23.08
N ALA A 315 37.17 33.16 23.13
CA ALA A 315 37.26 34.15 24.19
C ALA A 315 36.44 33.78 25.44
N GLY A 316 35.60 32.74 25.38
CA GLY A 316 34.69 32.36 26.48
C GLY A 316 33.51 33.31 26.66
N ASP A 317 33.18 34.14 25.66
CA ASP A 317 32.06 35.07 25.71
C ASP A 317 30.75 34.38 25.30
N HIS A 318 30.21 33.59 26.23
CA HIS A 318 28.98 32.82 26.01
C HIS A 318 27.77 33.68 25.66
N ARG A 319 27.73 34.94 26.13
CA ARG A 319 26.65 35.89 25.84
C ARG A 319 26.71 36.32 24.37
N ALA A 320 27.87 36.70 23.86
CA ALA A 320 28.03 37.06 22.46
C ALA A 320 27.78 35.86 21.53
N VAL A 321 28.20 34.65 21.92
CA VAL A 321 27.91 33.41 21.16
C VAL A 321 26.40 33.22 21.02
N ALA A 322 25.63 33.33 22.11
CA ALA A 322 24.18 33.16 22.07
C ALA A 322 23.50 34.12 21.07
N PHE A 323 23.83 35.42 21.10
CA PHE A 323 23.23 36.38 20.16
C PHE A 323 23.66 36.14 18.72
N LEU A 324 24.92 35.79 18.48
CA LEU A 324 25.39 35.52 17.13
C LEU A 324 24.77 34.23 16.56
N GLU A 325 24.51 33.24 17.41
CA GLU A 325 23.74 32.05 17.06
C GLU A 325 22.30 32.38 16.70
N ASP A 326 21.63 33.24 17.47
CA ASP A 326 20.27 33.71 17.13
C ASP A 326 20.24 34.41 15.77
N VAL A 327 21.22 35.28 15.49
CA VAL A 327 21.36 35.96 14.20
C VAL A 327 21.60 34.95 13.08
N ARG A 328 22.49 33.96 13.30
CA ARG A 328 22.80 32.92 12.32
C ARG A 328 21.55 32.15 11.92
N TRP A 329 20.77 31.66 12.89
CA TRP A 329 19.56 30.89 12.61
C TRP A 329 18.41 31.75 12.11
N ALA A 330 18.32 33.03 12.49
CA ALA A 330 17.37 33.95 11.89
C ALA A 330 17.61 34.17 10.39
N ILE A 331 18.88 34.24 9.97
CA ILE A 331 19.25 34.35 8.55
C ILE A 331 19.00 33.04 7.81
N LEU A 332 19.36 31.89 8.40
CA LEU A 332 19.31 30.59 7.71
C LEU A 332 17.91 29.98 7.66
N VAL A 333 17.07 30.23 8.66
CA VAL A 333 15.71 29.71 8.74
C VAL A 333 14.76 30.82 8.31
N PRO A 334 14.15 30.80 7.11
CA PRO A 334 13.14 31.77 6.73
C PRO A 334 11.90 31.69 7.63
N ASP A 335 11.15 32.80 7.71
CA ASP A 335 9.91 32.89 8.49
C ASP A 335 8.84 31.85 8.07
N SER A 336 8.82 31.48 6.79
CA SER A 336 7.96 30.39 6.27
C SER A 336 8.34 29.02 6.83
N VAL A 337 9.63 28.77 7.03
CA VAL A 337 10.17 27.52 7.59
C VAL A 337 9.98 27.51 9.10
N GLU A 338 10.24 28.63 9.78
CA GLU A 338 10.07 28.76 11.24
C GLU A 338 8.62 28.50 11.67
N ARG A 339 7.62 28.99 10.91
CA ARG A 339 6.21 28.71 11.19
C ARG A 339 5.85 27.24 11.01
N ARG A 340 6.31 26.61 9.93
CA ARG A 340 6.00 25.20 9.64
C ARG A 340 6.73 24.23 10.56
N ALA A 341 7.96 24.55 10.97
CA ALA A 341 8.76 23.70 11.86
C ALA A 341 8.58 24.04 13.35
N GLY A 342 7.96 25.19 13.68
CA GLY A 342 7.55 25.62 15.01
C GLY A 342 8.71 25.95 15.97
N GLY A 343 9.18 27.20 16.01
CA GLY A 343 10.14 27.64 17.04
C GLY A 343 11.53 27.00 16.91
N VAL A 344 11.97 26.64 15.70
CA VAL A 344 13.25 25.94 15.50
C VAL A 344 14.44 26.87 15.65
N ARG A 345 14.34 28.16 15.33
CA ARG A 345 15.45 29.12 15.52
C ARG A 345 16.00 29.11 16.94
N SER A 346 15.13 29.22 17.94
CA SER A 346 15.53 29.21 19.36
C SER A 346 16.09 27.85 19.78
N ALA A 347 15.47 26.75 19.33
CA ALA A 347 15.96 25.41 19.62
C ALA A 347 17.36 25.15 19.03
N LEU A 348 17.67 25.70 17.86
CA LEU A 348 18.98 25.59 17.22
C LEU A 348 20.02 26.51 17.87
N ALA A 349 19.63 27.74 18.23
CA ALA A 349 20.54 28.73 18.81
C ALA A 349 20.93 28.41 20.26
N ARG A 350 19.96 27.92 21.06
CA ARG A 350 20.09 27.80 22.52
C ARG A 350 19.77 26.42 23.08
N GLY A 351 19.22 25.52 22.26
CA GLY A 351 18.88 24.16 22.69
C GLY A 351 20.11 23.28 22.90
N ARG A 352 19.96 22.26 23.76
CA ARG A 352 20.96 21.19 23.90
C ARG A 352 20.77 20.17 22.78
N SER A 353 21.61 19.14 22.78
CA SER A 353 21.61 18.11 21.72
C SER A 353 20.23 17.54 21.41
N PRO A 354 19.39 17.12 22.39
CA PRO A 354 18.06 16.59 22.09
C PRO A 354 17.14 17.61 21.42
N GLU A 355 17.18 18.87 21.86
CA GLU A 355 16.36 19.94 21.29
C GLU A 355 16.78 20.27 19.84
N ARG A 356 18.10 20.23 19.54
CA ARG A 356 18.62 20.41 18.17
C ARG A 356 18.30 19.22 17.26
N GLN A 357 18.37 17.99 17.77
CA GLN A 357 17.92 16.79 17.03
C GLN A 357 16.43 16.87 16.69
N ALA A 358 15.59 17.25 17.66
CA ALA A 358 14.16 17.45 17.43
C ALA A 358 13.88 18.58 16.43
N ALA A 359 14.69 19.66 16.44
CA ALA A 359 14.60 20.71 15.44
C ALA A 359 14.94 20.19 14.02
N ALA A 360 15.97 19.37 13.86
CA ALA A 360 16.31 18.74 12.58
C ALA A 360 15.17 17.87 12.03
N GLY A 361 14.48 17.12 12.90
CA GLY A 361 13.30 16.34 12.51
C GLY A 361 12.12 17.21 12.02
N ARG A 362 11.86 18.33 12.69
CA ARG A 362 10.81 19.28 12.29
C ARG A 362 11.16 20.04 11.01
N LEU A 363 12.44 20.35 10.80
CA LEU A 363 12.94 20.91 9.54
C LEU A 363 12.72 19.96 8.35
N ALA A 364 12.84 18.64 8.54
CA ALA A 364 12.53 17.66 7.50
C ALA A 364 11.07 17.78 7.03
N GLN A 365 10.13 17.97 7.96
CA GLN A 365 8.70 18.16 7.66
C GLN A 365 8.41 19.49 6.94
N ALA A 366 9.28 20.49 7.11
CA ALA A 366 9.21 21.75 6.37
C ALA A 366 9.73 21.64 4.91
N GLY A 367 10.23 20.49 4.48
CA GLY A 367 10.57 20.23 3.07
C GLY A 367 11.79 21.00 2.54
N LYS A 368 11.86 21.19 1.21
CA LYS A 368 13.08 21.65 0.51
C LYS A 368 13.62 23.01 0.94
N GLU A 369 12.77 23.92 1.43
CA GLU A 369 13.21 25.23 1.95
C GLU A 369 14.12 25.10 3.17
N ALA A 370 14.08 23.97 3.89
CA ALA A 370 14.93 23.71 5.04
C ALA A 370 16.34 23.20 4.67
N LEU A 371 16.62 22.92 3.39
CA LEU A 371 17.92 22.37 2.96
C LEU A 371 19.14 23.22 3.38
N PRO A 372 19.12 24.57 3.29
CA PRO A 372 20.25 25.38 3.76
C PRO A 372 20.53 25.21 5.26
N VAL A 373 19.47 25.11 6.08
CA VAL A 373 19.56 24.94 7.53
C VAL A 373 20.13 23.57 7.88
N LEU A 374 19.62 22.51 7.23
CA LEU A 374 20.10 21.14 7.44
C LEU A 374 21.55 20.97 6.95
N THR A 375 21.93 21.67 5.88
CA THR A 375 23.33 21.71 5.40
C THR A 375 24.25 22.38 6.41
N GLU A 376 23.79 23.43 7.11
CA GLU A 376 24.56 24.02 8.22
C GLU A 376 24.72 23.02 9.37
N LEU A 377 23.65 22.29 9.74
CA LEU A 377 23.65 21.33 10.86
C LEU A 377 24.53 20.10 10.66
N VAL A 378 24.88 19.77 9.42
CA VAL A 378 25.88 18.72 9.13
C VAL A 378 27.25 19.06 9.72
N ASN A 379 27.50 20.32 10.08
CA ASN A 379 28.73 20.78 10.72
C ASN A 379 28.58 20.99 12.25
N ASP A 380 27.52 20.48 12.89
CA ASP A 380 27.36 20.57 14.35
C ASP A 380 28.47 19.78 15.06
N SER A 381 28.89 20.29 16.23
CA SER A 381 29.87 19.61 17.09
C SER A 381 29.38 18.27 17.66
N ASP A 382 28.07 18.07 17.74
CA ASP A 382 27.46 16.85 18.26
C ASP A 382 27.08 15.88 17.13
N GLY A 383 27.70 14.69 17.14
CA GLY A 383 27.48 13.66 16.12
C GLY A 383 26.02 13.17 16.01
N PHE A 384 25.23 13.21 17.09
CA PHE A 384 23.80 12.84 17.02
C PHE A 384 22.95 13.89 16.30
N VAL A 385 23.32 15.16 16.43
CA VAL A 385 22.70 16.25 15.68
C VAL A 385 23.05 16.12 14.20
N VAL A 386 24.32 15.86 13.88
CA VAL A 386 24.77 15.58 12.51
C VAL A 386 24.00 14.41 11.90
N GLU A 387 23.87 13.30 12.61
CA GLU A 387 23.12 12.13 12.14
C GLU A 387 21.64 12.48 11.85
N SER A 388 21.00 13.25 12.73
CA SER A 388 19.62 13.68 12.55
C SER A 388 19.47 14.63 11.36
N ALA A 389 20.43 15.52 11.13
CA ALA A 389 20.48 16.37 9.94
C ALA A 389 20.63 15.55 8.65
N VAL A 390 21.49 14.52 8.63
CA VAL A 390 21.66 13.63 7.47
C VAL A 390 20.39 12.83 7.18
N ARG A 391 19.73 12.30 8.21
CA ARG A 391 18.44 11.61 8.04
C ARG A 391 17.38 12.56 7.49
N ALA A 392 17.32 13.80 7.97
CA ALA A 392 16.42 14.82 7.46
C ALA A 392 16.70 15.16 5.98
N LEU A 393 17.98 15.33 5.61
CA LEU A 393 18.40 15.55 4.22
C LEU A 393 18.01 14.38 3.31
N SER A 394 18.24 13.15 3.76
CA SER A 394 17.86 11.93 3.03
C SER A 394 16.34 11.83 2.82
N SER A 395 15.54 12.21 3.84
CA SER A 395 14.08 12.20 3.77
C SER A 395 13.50 13.28 2.86
N ILE A 396 14.11 14.47 2.80
CA ILE A 396 13.70 15.51 1.84
C ILE A 396 14.06 15.06 0.41
N GLY A 397 15.25 14.47 0.26
CA GLY A 397 15.75 13.96 -1.01
C GLY A 397 15.99 15.05 -2.07
N GLY A 398 16.22 14.60 -3.31
CA GLY A 398 16.56 15.47 -4.43
C GLY A 398 18.06 15.71 -4.60
N LYS A 399 18.45 16.20 -5.78
CA LYS A 399 19.85 16.45 -6.17
C LYS A 399 20.57 17.43 -5.24
N ASP A 400 19.84 18.43 -4.72
CA ASP A 400 20.42 19.51 -3.93
C ASP A 400 20.86 19.05 -2.53
N ALA A 401 20.36 17.91 -2.04
CA ALA A 401 20.76 17.32 -0.76
C ALA A 401 22.03 16.47 -0.85
N ILE A 402 22.38 15.99 -2.05
CA ILE A 402 23.50 15.04 -2.26
C ILE A 402 24.85 15.61 -1.83
N PRO A 403 25.25 16.85 -2.22
CA PRO A 403 26.56 17.38 -1.86
C PRO A 403 26.80 17.44 -0.35
N ALA A 404 25.77 17.82 0.43
CA ALA A 404 25.86 17.90 1.88
C ALA A 404 26.09 16.52 2.54
N MET A 405 25.37 15.50 2.07
CA MET A 405 25.57 14.12 2.55
C MET A 405 26.91 13.55 2.06
N ALA A 406 27.33 13.84 0.83
CA ALA A 406 28.58 13.36 0.26
C ALA A 406 29.82 13.90 0.98
N ALA A 407 29.78 15.14 1.48
CA ALA A 407 30.87 15.71 2.28
C ALA A 407 31.20 14.86 3.53
N LEU A 408 30.19 14.23 4.13
CA LEU A 408 30.36 13.37 5.31
C LEU A 408 31.00 12.02 5.00
N LEU A 409 31.13 11.62 3.75
CA LEU A 409 31.95 10.46 3.38
C LEU A 409 33.43 10.68 3.66
N GLN A 410 33.85 11.91 4.00
CA GLN A 410 35.21 12.24 4.43
C GLN A 410 35.30 12.57 5.92
N ALA A 411 34.25 12.28 6.70
CA ALA A 411 34.26 12.51 8.14
C ALA A 411 35.30 11.62 8.86
N ALA A 412 35.90 12.15 9.92
CA ALA A 412 36.87 11.39 10.72
C ALA A 412 36.23 10.15 11.37
N ASP A 413 34.98 10.27 11.85
CA ASP A 413 34.21 9.17 12.42
C ASP A 413 33.64 8.25 11.33
N SER A 414 33.98 6.96 11.40
CA SER A 414 33.47 5.94 10.48
C SER A 414 31.96 5.73 10.55
N ASN A 415 31.32 5.97 11.71
CA ASN A 415 29.87 5.86 11.84
C ASN A 415 29.16 6.93 10.99
N LEU A 416 29.68 8.16 10.98
CA LEU A 416 29.16 9.23 10.14
C LEU A 416 29.36 8.94 8.65
N ARG A 417 30.52 8.40 8.26
CA ARG A 417 30.76 7.98 6.87
C ARG A 417 29.79 6.87 6.42
N MET A 418 29.55 5.88 7.27
CA MET A 418 28.57 4.82 7.01
C MET A 418 27.15 5.39 6.87
N THR A 419 26.73 6.25 7.79
CA THR A 419 25.42 6.91 7.75
C THR A 419 25.25 7.73 6.47
N ALA A 420 26.28 8.45 6.04
CA ALA A 420 26.29 9.18 4.79
C ALA A 420 26.11 8.26 3.57
N ALA A 421 26.84 7.14 3.50
CA ALA A 421 26.70 6.17 2.41
C ALA A 421 25.28 5.59 2.33
N GLN A 422 24.70 5.19 3.47
CA GLN A 422 23.33 4.68 3.54
C GLN A 422 22.29 5.76 3.15
N ALA A 423 22.48 6.98 3.66
CA ALA A 423 21.59 8.10 3.36
C ALA A 423 21.58 8.44 1.87
N LEU A 424 22.75 8.41 1.22
CA LEU A 424 22.91 8.57 -0.23
C LEU A 424 22.20 7.44 -1.01
N GLY A 425 22.35 6.18 -0.59
CA GLY A 425 21.63 5.04 -1.19
C GLY A 425 20.11 5.21 -1.18
N ARG A 426 19.55 5.59 -0.03
CA ARG A 426 18.11 5.81 0.16
C ARG A 426 17.53 6.94 -0.71
N THR A 427 18.36 7.87 -1.17
CA THR A 427 17.89 8.90 -2.12
C THR A 427 17.53 8.32 -3.49
N LYS A 428 18.03 7.12 -3.82
CA LYS A 428 17.86 6.45 -5.12
C LYS A 428 18.26 7.33 -6.31
N ASN A 429 19.20 8.25 -6.08
CA ASN A 429 19.66 9.20 -7.09
C ASN A 429 21.07 8.81 -7.60
N ALA A 430 21.18 8.59 -8.91
CA ALA A 430 22.43 8.20 -9.58
C ALA A 430 23.56 9.23 -9.45
N GLU A 431 23.26 10.50 -9.18
CA GLU A 431 24.28 11.54 -8.93
C GLU A 431 25.13 11.25 -7.68
N ALA A 432 24.68 10.37 -6.78
CA ALA A 432 25.44 9.94 -5.62
C ALA A 432 26.54 8.91 -5.94
N ILE A 433 26.46 8.23 -7.09
CA ILE A 433 27.33 7.07 -7.37
C ILE A 433 28.82 7.41 -7.41
N PRO A 434 29.29 8.52 -8.05
CA PRO A 434 30.71 8.86 -8.05
C PRO A 434 31.30 9.00 -6.63
N TRP A 435 30.50 9.51 -5.70
CA TRP A 435 30.88 9.64 -4.28
C TRP A 435 30.95 8.28 -3.59
N LEU A 436 29.95 7.42 -3.83
CA LEU A 436 29.90 6.07 -3.26
C LEU A 436 31.00 5.16 -3.82
N VAL A 437 31.38 5.31 -5.10
CA VAL A 437 32.49 4.58 -5.70
C VAL A 437 33.79 4.86 -4.94
N THR A 438 34.03 6.12 -4.58
CA THR A 438 35.22 6.48 -3.78
C THR A 438 35.16 5.89 -2.38
N ALA A 439 33.97 5.82 -1.77
CA ALA A 439 33.76 5.24 -0.44
C ALA A 439 33.87 3.70 -0.40
N CYS A 440 33.90 3.02 -1.54
CA CYS A 440 34.13 1.57 -1.59
C CYS A 440 35.56 1.20 -1.15
N ASP A 441 36.52 2.12 -1.27
CA ASP A 441 37.92 1.94 -0.85
C ASP A 441 38.17 2.37 0.61
N ASP A 442 37.11 2.60 1.41
CA ASP A 442 37.25 3.02 2.80
C ASP A 442 38.00 1.98 3.64
N PRO A 443 38.94 2.41 4.53
CA PRO A 443 39.67 1.49 5.41
C PRO A 443 38.74 0.72 6.37
N ASN A 444 37.58 1.28 6.73
CA ASN A 444 36.58 0.60 7.54
C ASN A 444 35.73 -0.35 6.67
N GLU A 445 35.74 -1.64 7.02
CA GLU A 445 35.01 -2.70 6.30
C GLU A 445 33.51 -2.39 6.16
N VAL A 446 32.89 -1.84 7.21
CA VAL A 446 31.45 -1.58 7.25
C VAL A 446 31.07 -0.43 6.32
N VAL A 447 31.92 0.60 6.22
CA VAL A 447 31.70 1.74 5.32
C VAL A 447 31.80 1.29 3.87
N ALA A 448 32.81 0.50 3.52
CA ALA A 448 32.98 -0.05 2.18
C ALA A 448 31.77 -0.92 1.76
N CYS A 449 31.32 -1.83 2.62
CA CYS A 449 30.12 -2.63 2.37
C CYS A 449 28.85 -1.77 2.25
N ALA A 450 28.70 -0.73 3.07
CA ALA A 450 27.56 0.19 3.01
C ALA A 450 27.55 0.98 1.69
N ALA A 451 28.70 1.40 1.20
CA ALA A 451 28.84 2.08 -0.09
C ALA A 451 28.44 1.16 -1.25
N LEU A 452 28.92 -0.09 -1.26
CA LEU A 452 28.54 -1.10 -2.27
C LEU A 452 27.03 -1.39 -2.26
N ALA A 453 26.44 -1.55 -1.07
CA ALA A 453 24.99 -1.77 -0.93
C ALA A 453 24.17 -0.56 -1.40
N ALA A 454 24.62 0.66 -1.08
CA ALA A 454 23.98 1.90 -1.52
C ALA A 454 24.00 2.04 -3.06
N ILE A 455 25.09 1.64 -3.72
CA ILE A 455 25.18 1.60 -5.18
C ILE A 455 24.15 0.62 -5.78
N GLU A 456 24.00 -0.57 -5.19
CA GLU A 456 22.99 -1.55 -5.62
C GLU A 456 21.57 -1.01 -5.47
N GLU A 457 21.24 -0.38 -4.32
CA GLU A 457 19.92 0.21 -4.07
C GLU A 457 19.56 1.30 -5.08
N ILE A 458 20.53 2.14 -5.47
CA ILE A 458 20.31 3.18 -6.50
C ILE A 458 20.06 2.54 -7.87
N ARG A 459 20.79 1.47 -8.21
CA ARG A 459 20.74 0.83 -9.54
C ARG A 459 19.56 -0.12 -9.71
N SER A 460 19.12 -0.81 -8.67
CA SER A 460 17.91 -1.63 -8.72
C SER A 460 16.65 -0.79 -8.95
N ALA A 461 16.64 0.49 -8.54
CA ALA A 461 15.56 1.43 -8.80
C ALA A 461 15.56 2.02 -10.22
N ARG A 462 16.69 1.97 -10.95
CA ARG A 462 16.84 2.59 -12.29
C ARG A 462 17.59 1.66 -13.24
N SER A 463 16.86 1.06 -14.18
CA SER A 463 17.46 0.28 -15.26
C SER A 463 18.41 1.15 -16.08
N ALA A 464 19.68 0.77 -16.12
CA ALA A 464 20.71 1.39 -16.95
C ALA A 464 21.23 0.37 -17.97
N PRO A 465 21.63 0.81 -19.18
CA PRO A 465 22.26 -0.10 -20.14
C PRO A 465 23.50 -0.77 -19.54
N ALA A 466 23.68 -2.06 -19.84
CA ALA A 466 24.78 -2.87 -19.29
C ALA A 466 26.17 -2.27 -19.56
N ALA A 467 26.35 -1.58 -20.70
CA ALA A 467 27.60 -0.91 -21.03
C ALA A 467 27.94 0.24 -20.05
N THR A 468 26.98 1.11 -19.76
CA THR A 468 27.14 2.22 -18.80
C THR A 468 27.44 1.70 -17.40
N LEU A 469 26.71 0.65 -16.98
CA LEU A 469 26.94 0.03 -15.68
C LEU A 469 28.36 -0.55 -15.56
N MET A 470 28.85 -1.17 -16.64
CA MET A 470 30.20 -1.74 -16.68
C MET A 470 31.29 -0.66 -16.66
N GLU A 471 31.08 0.45 -17.38
CA GLU A 471 32.00 1.58 -17.38
C GLU A 471 32.10 2.22 -15.99
N GLU A 472 30.97 2.41 -15.32
CA GLU A 472 30.88 3.13 -14.06
C GLU A 472 31.27 2.30 -12.83
N LEU A 473 30.88 1.02 -12.78
CA LEU A 473 31.06 0.16 -11.59
C LEU A 473 32.04 -0.99 -11.81
N GLY A 474 32.33 -1.36 -13.06
CA GLY A 474 33.17 -2.50 -13.38
C GLY A 474 34.56 -2.44 -12.70
N PRO A 475 35.31 -1.33 -12.80
CA PRO A 475 36.61 -1.19 -12.14
C PRO A 475 36.52 -1.31 -10.61
N THR A 476 35.54 -0.64 -10.00
CA THR A 476 35.34 -0.61 -8.54
C THR A 476 34.99 -2.00 -8.00
N LEU A 477 34.06 -2.71 -8.65
CA LEU A 477 33.69 -4.07 -8.24
C LEU A 477 34.85 -5.05 -8.42
N LYS A 478 35.66 -4.92 -9.49
CA LYS A 478 36.88 -5.73 -9.67
C LYS A 478 37.92 -5.49 -8.59
N ALA A 479 38.07 -4.24 -8.12
CA ALA A 479 38.96 -3.91 -7.02
C ALA A 479 38.43 -4.50 -5.69
N ALA A 480 37.14 -4.28 -5.40
CA ALA A 480 36.50 -4.80 -4.19
C ALA A 480 36.47 -6.34 -4.12
N MET A 481 36.36 -7.03 -5.26
CA MET A 481 36.51 -8.49 -5.37
C MET A 481 37.92 -8.99 -5.03
N LYS A 482 38.93 -8.12 -5.02
CA LYS A 482 40.31 -8.44 -4.65
C LYS A 482 40.68 -7.91 -3.27
N ASP A 483 39.72 -7.35 -2.53
CA ASP A 483 39.96 -6.78 -1.21
C ASP A 483 40.42 -7.86 -0.20
N PRO A 484 41.38 -7.57 0.68
CA PRO A 484 41.82 -8.52 1.71
C PRO A 484 40.68 -8.95 2.65
N ARG A 485 39.67 -8.12 2.87
CA ARG A 485 38.53 -8.35 3.76
C ARG A 485 37.46 -9.17 3.05
N TRP A 486 37.10 -10.33 3.63
CA TRP A 486 36.17 -11.27 2.99
C TRP A 486 34.76 -10.71 2.81
N ARG A 487 34.28 -9.84 3.72
CA ARG A 487 32.94 -9.25 3.60
C ARG A 487 32.85 -8.31 2.41
N VAL A 488 33.88 -7.51 2.16
CA VAL A 488 33.93 -6.60 1.00
C VAL A 488 33.88 -7.41 -0.30
N ARG A 489 34.67 -8.50 -0.38
CA ARG A 489 34.61 -9.41 -1.54
C ARG A 489 33.21 -10.01 -1.73
N ALA A 490 32.61 -10.53 -0.66
CA ALA A 490 31.27 -11.12 -0.70
C ALA A 490 30.20 -10.11 -1.12
N THR A 491 30.22 -8.89 -0.58
CA THR A 491 29.29 -7.82 -0.95
C THR A 491 29.48 -7.40 -2.41
N ALA A 492 30.72 -7.25 -2.89
CA ALA A 492 30.99 -6.91 -4.29
C ALA A 492 30.44 -7.96 -5.26
N VAL A 493 30.61 -9.25 -4.92
CA VAL A 493 30.03 -10.38 -5.66
C VAL A 493 28.51 -10.35 -5.66
N GLU A 494 27.90 -10.10 -4.51
CA GLU A 494 26.44 -10.00 -4.38
C GLU A 494 25.87 -8.87 -5.25
N VAL A 495 26.48 -7.68 -5.20
CA VAL A 495 26.11 -6.51 -6.02
C VAL A 495 26.23 -6.85 -7.50
N ALA A 496 27.33 -7.45 -7.95
CA ALA A 496 27.51 -7.85 -9.34
C ALA A 496 26.44 -8.84 -9.82
N GLY A 497 26.06 -9.81 -8.97
CA GLY A 497 25.00 -10.77 -9.25
C GLY A 497 23.61 -10.15 -9.32
N LYS A 498 23.25 -9.30 -8.35
CA LYS A 498 21.94 -8.60 -8.32
C LYS A 498 21.76 -7.65 -9.51
N LEU A 499 22.83 -6.96 -9.90
CA LEU A 499 22.83 -6.08 -11.08
C LEU A 499 23.03 -6.84 -12.40
N SER A 500 23.09 -8.18 -12.36
CA SER A 500 23.22 -9.05 -13.54
C SER A 500 24.42 -8.71 -14.44
N MET A 501 25.56 -8.33 -13.84
CA MET A 501 26.75 -7.86 -14.57
C MET A 501 27.55 -9.00 -15.22
N ARG A 502 27.03 -9.54 -16.34
CA ARG A 502 27.67 -10.63 -17.12
C ARG A 502 29.13 -10.37 -17.50
N GLY A 503 29.52 -9.11 -17.69
CA GLY A 503 30.91 -8.72 -18.01
C GLY A 503 31.94 -9.03 -16.90
N LEU A 504 31.48 -9.32 -15.68
CA LEU A 504 32.33 -9.72 -14.54
C LEU A 504 32.41 -11.25 -14.37
N GLY A 505 31.87 -12.04 -15.29
CA GLY A 505 31.80 -13.50 -15.16
C GLY A 505 33.16 -14.19 -14.96
N SER A 506 34.22 -13.74 -15.62
CA SER A 506 35.57 -14.27 -15.41
C SER A 506 36.13 -13.94 -14.03
N ASP A 507 35.88 -12.71 -13.54
CA ASP A 507 36.32 -12.25 -12.23
C ASP A 507 35.59 -13.03 -11.12
N LEU A 508 34.29 -13.25 -11.26
CA LEU A 508 33.49 -14.11 -10.38
C LEU A 508 34.00 -15.55 -10.35
N LYS A 509 34.29 -16.14 -11.51
CA LYS A 509 34.81 -17.52 -11.59
C LYS A 509 36.16 -17.68 -10.88
N ALA A 510 37.01 -16.66 -10.86
CA ALA A 510 38.27 -16.70 -10.13
C ALA A 510 38.07 -16.84 -8.61
N LEU A 511 37.01 -16.21 -8.06
CA LEU A 511 36.67 -16.30 -6.64
C LEU A 511 36.04 -17.64 -6.23
N LEU A 512 35.82 -18.59 -7.15
CA LEU A 512 35.42 -19.95 -6.78
C LEU A 512 36.51 -20.71 -6.01
N ASP A 513 37.77 -20.26 -6.08
CA ASP A 513 38.89 -20.78 -5.31
C ASP A 513 39.17 -19.96 -4.02
N ASP A 514 38.29 -19.01 -3.66
CA ASP A 514 38.46 -18.21 -2.45
C ASP A 514 38.52 -19.11 -1.20
N ALA A 515 39.34 -18.69 -0.23
CA ALA A 515 39.52 -19.40 1.03
C ALA A 515 38.27 -19.35 1.91
N ASP A 516 37.47 -18.28 1.79
CA ASP A 516 36.27 -18.07 2.59
C ASP A 516 35.02 -18.67 1.92
N GLY A 517 34.33 -19.55 2.64
CA GLY A 517 33.14 -20.23 2.13
C GLY A 517 31.93 -19.31 1.89
N PHE A 518 31.81 -18.19 2.61
CA PHE A 518 30.74 -17.21 2.36
C PHE A 518 30.95 -16.46 1.06
N VAL A 519 32.21 -16.14 0.71
CA VAL A 519 32.52 -15.55 -0.59
C VAL A 519 32.14 -16.53 -1.70
N VAL A 520 32.59 -17.79 -1.61
CA VAL A 520 32.27 -18.83 -2.61
C VAL A 520 30.77 -19.04 -2.76
N LYS A 521 30.01 -19.06 -1.66
CA LYS A 521 28.54 -19.16 -1.71
C LYS A 521 27.92 -18.01 -2.51
N ASN A 522 28.30 -16.77 -2.21
CA ASN A 522 27.82 -15.61 -2.95
C ASN A 522 28.21 -15.66 -4.43
N VAL A 523 29.41 -16.16 -4.74
CA VAL A 523 29.87 -16.34 -6.13
C VAL A 523 28.99 -17.33 -6.86
N LEU A 524 28.65 -18.47 -6.26
CA LEU A 524 27.77 -19.46 -6.86
C LEU A 524 26.40 -18.87 -7.19
N SER A 525 25.78 -18.16 -6.23
CA SER A 525 24.49 -17.47 -6.45
C SER A 525 24.58 -16.34 -7.49
N ALA A 526 25.70 -15.61 -7.54
CA ALA A 526 25.90 -14.57 -8.54
C ALA A 526 26.06 -15.17 -9.96
N LEU A 527 26.84 -16.25 -10.10
CA LEU A 527 27.05 -16.95 -11.37
C LEU A 527 25.75 -17.59 -11.90
N GLU A 528 24.94 -18.15 -11.00
CA GLU A 528 23.61 -18.67 -11.32
C GLU A 528 22.72 -17.57 -11.92
N ARG A 529 22.59 -16.43 -11.23
CA ARG A 529 21.79 -15.27 -11.69
C ARG A 529 22.19 -14.76 -13.07
N ILE A 530 23.49 -14.77 -13.39
CA ILE A 530 23.98 -14.30 -14.70
C ILE A 530 23.99 -15.38 -15.79
N GLY A 531 23.66 -16.63 -15.47
CA GLY A 531 23.63 -17.77 -16.39
C GLY A 531 25.02 -18.32 -16.75
N MET A 532 25.98 -18.26 -15.80
CA MET A 532 27.36 -18.72 -15.99
C MET A 532 27.76 -19.77 -14.93
N THR A 533 26.85 -20.68 -14.62
CA THR A 533 27.06 -21.74 -13.62
C THR A 533 28.29 -22.59 -13.95
N PRO A 534 29.12 -22.97 -12.95
CA PRO A 534 30.25 -23.88 -13.17
C PRO A 534 29.77 -25.29 -13.53
N ASP A 535 30.60 -26.06 -14.22
CA ASP A 535 30.31 -27.46 -14.53
C ASP A 535 30.26 -28.36 -13.28
N ALA A 536 29.68 -29.56 -13.43
CA ALA A 536 29.50 -30.51 -12.34
C ALA A 536 30.83 -30.92 -11.69
N THR A 537 31.89 -31.09 -12.47
CA THR A 537 33.21 -31.49 -11.96
C THR A 537 33.83 -30.40 -11.08
N ARG A 538 33.72 -29.14 -11.49
CA ARG A 538 34.18 -27.99 -10.74
C ARG A 538 33.38 -27.78 -9.47
N LEU A 539 32.05 -27.86 -9.56
CA LEU A 539 31.16 -27.80 -8.41
C LEU A 539 31.48 -28.92 -7.40
N ALA A 540 31.77 -30.14 -7.86
CA ALA A 540 32.18 -31.25 -7.00
C ALA A 540 33.50 -30.97 -6.26
N ALA A 541 34.47 -30.38 -6.95
CA ALA A 541 35.74 -30.00 -6.35
C ALA A 541 35.54 -28.97 -5.22
N ILE A 542 34.65 -27.99 -5.42
CA ILE A 542 34.26 -27.02 -4.40
C ILE A 542 33.58 -27.73 -3.23
N GLY A 543 32.62 -28.63 -3.49
CA GLY A 543 31.92 -29.39 -2.44
C GLY A 543 32.84 -30.30 -1.62
N ARG A 544 33.90 -30.85 -2.23
CA ARG A 544 34.94 -31.60 -1.51
C ARG A 544 35.78 -30.69 -0.61
N ARG A 545 36.14 -29.49 -1.09
CA ARG A 545 36.94 -28.50 -0.35
C ARG A 545 36.15 -27.82 0.77
N LEU A 546 34.86 -27.54 0.55
CA LEU A 546 33.96 -26.81 1.44
C LEU A 546 32.71 -27.64 1.75
N PRO A 547 32.76 -28.56 2.73
CA PRO A 547 31.64 -29.45 3.06
C PRO A 547 30.34 -28.71 3.40
N ALA A 548 30.44 -27.54 4.04
CA ALA A 548 29.29 -26.69 4.39
C ALA A 548 28.46 -26.22 3.19
N LEU A 549 29.04 -26.21 1.98
CA LEU A 549 28.35 -25.79 0.75
C LEU A 549 27.80 -26.97 -0.06
N ARG A 550 28.00 -28.23 0.36
CA ARG A 550 27.59 -29.41 -0.44
C ARG A 550 26.10 -29.42 -0.75
N ALA A 551 25.25 -29.08 0.21
CA ALA A 551 23.80 -29.04 -0.01
C ALA A 551 23.41 -27.99 -1.07
N ASP A 552 23.97 -26.77 -0.96
CA ASP A 552 23.76 -25.69 -1.93
C ASP A 552 24.27 -26.11 -3.33
N ILE A 553 25.43 -26.78 -3.40
CA ILE A 553 26.02 -27.28 -4.64
C ILE A 553 25.17 -28.39 -5.28
N VAL A 554 24.69 -29.34 -4.47
CA VAL A 554 23.82 -30.42 -4.96
C VAL A 554 22.51 -29.84 -5.48
N GLN A 555 21.94 -28.83 -4.81
CA GLN A 555 20.76 -28.13 -5.31
C GLN A 555 21.02 -27.51 -6.69
N LEU A 556 22.13 -26.80 -6.88
CA LEU A 556 22.51 -26.24 -8.18
C LEU A 556 22.68 -27.31 -9.27
N MET A 557 23.28 -28.46 -8.94
CA MET A 557 23.45 -29.57 -9.89
C MET A 557 22.12 -30.22 -10.29
N LEU A 558 21.13 -30.23 -9.39
CA LEU A 558 19.83 -30.85 -9.64
C LEU A 558 18.94 -30.01 -10.57
N GLU A 559 19.19 -28.70 -10.69
CA GLU A 559 18.47 -27.84 -11.65
C GLU A 559 18.68 -28.28 -13.11
N ASN A 560 19.83 -28.90 -13.41
CA ASN A 560 20.15 -29.49 -14.70
C ASN A 560 20.66 -30.92 -14.52
N GLU A 561 19.76 -31.84 -14.17
CA GLU A 561 20.08 -33.26 -13.97
C GLU A 561 20.61 -33.91 -15.27
N THR A 562 21.80 -34.51 -15.18
CA THR A 562 22.49 -35.28 -16.22
C THR A 562 23.09 -36.53 -15.59
N ASP A 563 23.48 -37.51 -16.40
CA ASP A 563 24.11 -38.74 -15.87
C ASP A 563 25.42 -38.44 -15.15
N GLU A 564 26.13 -37.39 -15.58
CA GLU A 564 27.32 -36.90 -14.91
C GLU A 564 27.00 -36.28 -13.55
N THR A 565 25.97 -35.42 -13.45
CA THR A 565 25.60 -34.82 -12.15
C THR A 565 25.10 -35.87 -11.17
N VAL A 566 24.33 -36.87 -11.60
CA VAL A 566 23.92 -38.01 -10.75
C VAL A 566 25.12 -38.75 -10.19
N ARG A 567 26.10 -39.10 -11.04
CA ARG A 567 27.33 -39.78 -10.61
C ARG A 567 28.10 -38.94 -9.59
N VAL A 568 28.28 -37.66 -9.88
CA VAL A 568 29.01 -36.72 -9.02
C VAL A 568 28.33 -36.53 -7.67
N ILE A 569 27.01 -36.37 -7.64
CA ILE A 569 26.24 -36.26 -6.40
C ILE A 569 26.34 -37.56 -5.59
N THR A 570 26.30 -38.72 -6.26
CA THR A 570 26.48 -40.03 -5.61
C THR A 570 27.86 -40.16 -4.97
N ASP A 571 28.92 -39.70 -5.65
CA ASP A 571 30.28 -39.69 -5.10
C ASP A 571 30.39 -38.74 -3.89
N LEU A 572 29.80 -37.54 -3.98
CA LEU A 572 29.74 -36.61 -2.85
C LEU A 572 28.97 -37.19 -1.66
N PHE A 573 27.85 -37.85 -1.90
CA PHE A 573 27.07 -38.54 -0.88
C PHE A 573 27.90 -39.62 -0.19
N ASN A 574 28.59 -40.46 -0.97
CA ASN A 574 29.43 -41.54 -0.44
C ASN A 574 30.63 -41.02 0.39
N ALA A 575 31.16 -39.85 0.03
CA ALA A 575 32.25 -39.20 0.76
C ALA A 575 31.80 -38.41 2.00
N SER A 576 30.48 -38.26 2.23
CA SER A 576 29.91 -37.44 3.30
C SER A 576 29.66 -38.23 4.59
N ALA A 577 29.67 -37.53 5.72
CA ALA A 577 29.27 -38.10 7.02
C ALA A 577 27.74 -38.38 7.07
N LEU A 578 27.28 -39.18 8.04
CA LEU A 578 25.86 -39.58 8.13
C LEU A 578 24.89 -38.38 8.18
N ASP A 579 25.22 -37.34 8.95
CA ASP A 579 24.38 -36.14 9.07
C ASP A 579 24.27 -35.38 7.73
N GLU A 580 25.39 -35.31 7.01
CA GLU A 580 25.47 -34.69 5.68
C GLU A 580 24.73 -35.54 4.63
N GLN A 581 24.86 -36.87 4.68
CA GLN A 581 24.13 -37.80 3.82
C GLN A 581 22.61 -37.61 3.96
N ALA A 582 22.11 -37.51 5.20
CA ALA A 582 20.70 -37.24 5.45
C ALA A 582 20.27 -35.88 4.86
N ALA A 583 21.09 -34.83 5.04
CA ALA A 583 20.81 -33.50 4.47
C ALA A 583 20.76 -33.52 2.93
N LEU A 584 21.67 -34.25 2.27
CA LEU A 584 21.69 -34.43 0.82
C LEU A 584 20.45 -35.19 0.32
N LEU A 585 20.02 -36.24 1.02
CA LEU A 585 18.76 -36.94 0.71
C LEU A 585 17.55 -36.01 0.85
N SER A 586 17.51 -35.13 1.86
CA SER A 586 16.44 -34.15 1.99
C SER A 586 16.43 -33.12 0.84
N VAL A 587 17.59 -32.76 0.29
CA VAL A 587 17.66 -31.93 -0.94
C VAL A 587 17.04 -32.70 -2.12
N LEU A 588 17.40 -33.99 -2.28
CA LEU A 588 16.84 -34.86 -3.32
C LEU A 588 15.32 -35.09 -3.18
N ALA A 589 14.81 -35.14 -1.95
CA ALA A 589 13.37 -35.29 -1.68
C ALA A 589 12.55 -34.07 -2.13
N ARG A 590 13.11 -32.87 -1.98
CA ARG A 590 12.49 -31.62 -2.46
C ARG A 590 12.59 -31.46 -3.98
N HIS A 591 13.53 -32.15 -4.62
CA HIS A 591 13.67 -32.12 -6.07
C HIS A 591 12.67 -33.07 -6.75
N SER A 592 11.67 -32.47 -7.39
CA SER A 592 10.65 -33.17 -8.17
C SER A 592 11.22 -33.57 -9.54
N ALA A 593 11.95 -34.67 -9.59
CA ALA A 593 12.26 -35.34 -10.85
C ALA A 593 10.99 -36.02 -11.39
N ALA A 594 10.06 -35.22 -11.92
CA ALA A 594 8.87 -35.71 -12.59
C ALA A 594 9.24 -36.18 -14.02
N GLY A 595 9.48 -37.48 -14.16
CA GLY A 595 8.83 -38.26 -15.22
C GLY A 595 9.34 -38.18 -16.66
N THR A 596 10.63 -38.35 -16.95
CA THR A 596 11.07 -38.54 -18.35
C THR A 596 12.08 -39.66 -18.61
N ARG A 597 12.66 -40.29 -17.58
CA ARG A 597 13.66 -41.38 -17.76
C ARG A 597 13.05 -42.76 -17.45
N PRO A 598 13.22 -43.77 -18.34
CA PRO A 598 12.70 -45.12 -18.15
C PRO A 598 13.20 -45.82 -16.87
N ASP A 599 14.42 -45.49 -16.46
CA ASP A 599 15.06 -45.96 -15.22
C ASP A 599 15.40 -44.76 -14.33
N ASP A 600 15.02 -44.84 -13.05
CA ASP A 600 15.32 -43.78 -12.09
C ASP A 600 16.82 -43.80 -11.75
N PRO A 601 17.57 -42.72 -12.06
CA PRO A 601 19.02 -42.70 -11.90
C PRO A 601 19.45 -42.78 -10.43
N TRP A 602 18.54 -42.50 -9.49
CA TRP A 602 18.79 -42.54 -8.05
C TRP A 602 18.53 -43.91 -7.44
N LYS A 603 18.04 -44.90 -8.21
CA LYS A 603 17.72 -46.26 -7.72
C LYS A 603 18.86 -46.92 -6.93
N PRO A 604 20.14 -46.90 -7.36
CA PRO A 604 21.23 -47.52 -6.59
C PRO A 604 21.44 -46.86 -5.21
N LEU A 605 21.34 -45.53 -5.17
CA LEU A 605 21.49 -44.75 -3.94
C LEU A 605 20.32 -45.02 -2.99
N LEU A 606 19.09 -45.01 -3.51
CA LEU A 606 17.89 -45.32 -2.75
C LEU A 606 17.92 -46.76 -2.20
N THR A 607 18.42 -47.74 -2.95
CA THR A 607 18.45 -49.16 -2.52
C THR A 607 19.31 -49.33 -1.27
N ARG A 608 20.41 -48.57 -1.20
CA ARG A 608 21.27 -48.53 -0.01
C ARG A 608 20.61 -47.77 1.13
N ALA A 609 19.96 -46.65 0.84
CA ALA A 609 19.31 -45.83 1.85
C ALA A 609 18.12 -46.55 2.52
N THR A 610 17.32 -47.33 1.78
CA THR A 610 16.19 -48.10 2.36
C THR A 610 16.62 -49.25 3.26
N THR A 611 17.87 -49.71 3.16
CA THR A 611 18.43 -50.81 3.96
C THR A 611 19.51 -50.34 4.94
N ALA A 612 19.69 -49.03 5.09
CA ALA A 612 20.70 -48.46 5.97
C ALA A 612 20.40 -48.72 7.45
N ALA A 613 21.45 -48.86 8.27
CA ALA A 613 21.29 -49.02 9.73
C ALA A 613 20.72 -47.76 10.40
N ASP A 614 21.05 -46.56 9.89
CA ASP A 614 20.57 -45.29 10.42
C ASP A 614 19.13 -44.98 9.96
N VAL A 615 18.26 -44.73 10.93
CA VAL A 615 16.83 -44.40 10.71
C VAL A 615 16.63 -43.16 9.85
N ARG A 616 17.53 -42.16 9.92
CA ARG A 616 17.40 -40.91 9.18
C ARG A 616 17.54 -41.13 7.67
N LEU A 617 18.43 -42.02 7.27
CA LEU A 617 18.59 -42.40 5.86
C LEU A 617 17.39 -43.18 5.35
N ARG A 618 16.86 -44.13 6.14
CA ARG A 618 15.66 -44.89 5.78
C ARG A 618 14.42 -44.00 5.67
N ARG A 619 14.23 -43.08 6.62
CA ARG A 619 13.14 -42.10 6.61
C ARG A 619 13.24 -41.15 5.41
N ALA A 620 14.42 -40.62 5.12
CA ALA A 620 14.63 -39.76 3.96
C ALA A 620 14.40 -40.51 2.64
N ALA A 621 14.80 -41.78 2.56
CA ALA A 621 14.49 -42.63 1.41
C ALA A 621 12.97 -42.81 1.25
N ALA A 622 12.24 -43.11 2.34
CA ALA A 622 10.78 -43.24 2.32
C ALA A 622 10.09 -41.95 1.85
N GLU A 623 10.61 -40.78 2.25
CA GLU A 623 10.12 -39.47 1.79
C GLU A 623 10.35 -39.26 0.28
N ILE A 624 11.53 -39.59 -0.23
CA ILE A 624 11.83 -39.51 -1.67
C ILE A 624 10.86 -40.39 -2.47
N LEU A 625 10.59 -41.61 -2.00
CA LEU A 625 9.70 -42.56 -2.69
C LEU A 625 8.26 -42.02 -2.89
N LEU A 626 7.79 -41.08 -2.05
CA LEU A 626 6.48 -40.44 -2.23
C LEU A 626 6.35 -39.64 -3.53
N GLY A 627 7.48 -39.17 -4.07
CA GLY A 627 7.57 -38.35 -5.27
C GLY A 627 8.15 -39.07 -6.49
N ARG A 628 8.44 -40.38 -6.39
CA ARG A 628 9.02 -41.17 -7.50
C ARG A 628 7.96 -42.02 -8.20
N SER A 629 8.36 -42.67 -9.30
CA SER A 629 7.45 -43.51 -10.10
C SER A 629 6.87 -44.66 -9.27
N PRO A 630 5.59 -45.05 -9.49
CA PRO A 630 4.98 -46.16 -8.78
C PRO A 630 5.77 -47.47 -8.88
N LYS A 631 6.36 -47.73 -10.06
CA LYS A 631 7.21 -48.90 -10.32
C LYS A 631 8.42 -48.93 -9.39
N LEU A 632 9.18 -47.84 -9.32
CA LEU A 632 10.35 -47.76 -8.44
C LEU A 632 9.93 -47.87 -6.97
N ALA A 633 8.92 -47.12 -6.56
CA ALA A 633 8.45 -47.16 -5.17
C ALA A 633 8.07 -48.58 -4.76
N ALA A 634 7.33 -49.31 -5.60
CA ALA A 634 6.91 -50.69 -5.32
C ALA A 634 8.07 -51.68 -5.13
N GLU A 635 9.18 -51.49 -5.86
CA GLU A 635 10.38 -52.31 -5.71
C GLU A 635 11.10 -52.08 -4.36
N MET A 636 10.85 -50.95 -3.68
CA MET A 636 11.68 -50.48 -2.57
C MET A 636 10.94 -50.33 -1.24
N VAL A 637 9.59 -50.26 -1.25
CA VAL A 637 8.79 -50.08 -0.03
C VAL A 637 8.81 -51.30 0.91
N GLY A 638 9.00 -52.52 0.38
CA GLY A 638 8.87 -53.77 1.14
C GLY A 638 9.61 -53.79 2.49
N PRO A 639 10.93 -53.56 2.53
CA PRO A 639 11.71 -53.53 3.78
C PRO A 639 11.25 -52.48 4.79
N LEU A 640 10.65 -51.38 4.33
CA LEU A 640 10.28 -50.23 5.16
C LEU A 640 8.88 -50.35 5.77
N LEU A 641 8.01 -51.23 5.26
CA LEU A 641 6.64 -51.40 5.77
C LEU A 641 6.59 -51.94 7.20
N ALA A 642 7.60 -52.71 7.59
CA ALA A 642 7.77 -53.28 8.92
C ALA A 642 8.96 -52.65 9.68
N ASP A 643 9.35 -51.41 9.34
CA ASP A 643 10.47 -50.72 9.97
C ASP A 643 10.26 -50.55 11.48
N GLU A 644 11.37 -50.45 12.23
CA GLU A 644 11.37 -50.11 13.66
C GLU A 644 10.78 -48.72 13.92
N ASP A 645 11.07 -47.75 13.06
CA ASP A 645 10.62 -46.38 13.22
C ASP A 645 9.20 -46.16 12.67
N ALA A 646 8.32 -45.64 13.53
CA ALA A 646 6.92 -45.38 13.19
C ALA A 646 6.77 -44.36 12.05
N GLY A 647 7.59 -43.31 12.01
CA GLY A 647 7.49 -42.30 10.96
C GLY A 647 7.91 -42.82 9.58
N THR A 648 8.92 -43.69 9.52
CA THR A 648 9.28 -44.42 8.29
C THR A 648 8.10 -45.27 7.82
N ARG A 649 7.47 -46.05 8.70
CA ARG A 649 6.27 -46.85 8.36
C ARG A 649 5.13 -45.98 7.80
N VAL A 650 4.87 -44.81 8.38
CA VAL A 650 3.83 -43.88 7.90
C VAL A 650 4.14 -43.36 6.49
N LEU A 651 5.38 -42.92 6.22
CA LEU A 651 5.78 -42.47 4.88
C LEU A 651 5.70 -43.61 3.86
N THR A 652 6.11 -44.82 4.24
CA THR A 652 6.03 -45.99 3.37
C THR A 652 4.59 -46.43 3.11
N ALA A 653 3.69 -46.35 4.11
CA ALA A 653 2.27 -46.61 3.94
C ALA A 653 1.64 -45.63 2.93
N LYS A 654 1.99 -44.33 3.03
CA LYS A 654 1.61 -43.33 2.03
C LYS A 654 2.13 -43.66 0.63
N ALA A 655 3.37 -44.15 0.51
CA ALA A 655 3.91 -44.59 -0.78
C ALA A 655 3.11 -45.77 -1.37
N VAL A 656 2.74 -46.75 -0.56
CA VAL A 656 1.85 -47.86 -0.98
C VAL A 656 0.49 -47.35 -1.45
N ILE A 657 -0.13 -46.44 -0.70
CA ILE A 657 -1.40 -45.81 -1.10
C ILE A 657 -1.27 -45.09 -2.44
N ASN A 658 -0.17 -44.37 -2.68
CA ASN A 658 0.11 -43.69 -3.95
C ASN A 658 0.29 -44.67 -5.11
N ILE A 659 0.96 -45.80 -4.89
CA ILE A 659 1.15 -46.84 -5.91
C ILE A 659 -0.21 -47.43 -6.31
N ILE A 660 -1.03 -47.83 -5.33
CA ILE A 660 -2.36 -48.42 -5.58
C ILE A 660 -3.25 -47.43 -6.34
N ASN A 661 -3.28 -46.16 -5.90
CA ASN A 661 -4.05 -45.13 -6.58
C ASN A 661 -3.57 -44.91 -8.03
N ALA A 662 -2.26 -44.95 -8.30
CA ALA A 662 -1.73 -44.82 -9.65
C ALA A 662 -2.20 -45.95 -10.59
N ASP A 663 -2.19 -47.21 -10.14
CA ASP A 663 -2.69 -48.36 -10.91
C ASP A 663 -4.20 -48.28 -11.16
N GLU A 664 -4.96 -47.79 -10.18
CA GLU A 664 -6.40 -47.57 -10.30
C GLU A 664 -6.76 -46.30 -11.12
N GLY A 665 -5.77 -45.61 -11.71
CA GLY A 665 -5.97 -44.42 -12.52
C GLY A 665 -6.37 -43.16 -11.73
N ARG A 666 -6.11 -43.16 -10.42
CA ARG A 666 -6.33 -42.07 -9.47
C ARG A 666 -4.99 -41.36 -9.24
N GLY A 667 -4.70 -40.34 -10.05
CA GLY A 667 -3.42 -39.62 -10.01
C GLY A 667 -3.37 -38.52 -8.95
N ARG A 668 -2.15 -38.16 -8.53
CA ARG A 668 -1.85 -37.03 -7.62
C ARG A 668 -1.76 -35.74 -8.43
N SER A 669 -2.51 -34.69 -8.06
CA SER A 669 -2.23 -33.33 -8.52
C SER A 669 -1.17 -32.67 -7.63
N SER A 670 -0.48 -31.65 -8.14
CA SER A 670 0.55 -30.86 -7.43
C SER A 670 0.07 -30.21 -6.12
N MET A 671 -1.24 -30.19 -5.85
CA MET A 671 -1.85 -29.68 -4.61
C MET A 671 -2.48 -30.77 -3.74
N GLY A 672 -2.16 -32.05 -3.96
CA GLY A 672 -2.70 -33.17 -3.16
C GLY A 672 -4.15 -33.52 -3.48
N ARG A 673 -4.64 -33.25 -4.70
CA ARG A 673 -5.98 -33.67 -5.16
C ARG A 673 -5.89 -35.01 -5.89
N ILE A 674 -6.91 -35.85 -5.72
CA ILE A 674 -7.10 -37.08 -6.52
C ILE A 674 -7.70 -36.70 -7.87
N VAL A 675 -6.99 -37.00 -8.96
CA VAL A 675 -7.48 -36.89 -10.34
C VAL A 675 -7.92 -38.27 -10.79
N VAL A 676 -9.22 -38.51 -10.92
CA VAL A 676 -9.75 -39.74 -11.53
C VAL A 676 -9.84 -39.50 -13.04
N SER A 677 -8.93 -40.09 -13.84
CA SER A 677 -8.95 -39.88 -15.29
C SER A 677 -10.29 -40.31 -15.90
N ALA A 678 -10.90 -39.44 -16.70
CA ALA A 678 -12.13 -39.72 -17.42
C ALA A 678 -11.88 -40.76 -18.54
N SER A 679 -12.21 -42.01 -18.26
CA SER A 679 -12.69 -42.94 -19.29
C SER A 679 -13.96 -43.57 -18.73
N GLU A 680 -15.10 -43.09 -19.24
CA GLU A 680 -16.42 -43.65 -18.93
C GLU A 680 -16.53 -45.09 -19.45
N THR A 681 -17.48 -45.83 -18.86
CA THR A 681 -18.02 -47.10 -19.34
C THR A 681 -17.10 -48.32 -19.28
N GLY A 682 -17.37 -49.24 -18.35
CA GLY A 682 -17.35 -50.70 -18.58
C GLY A 682 -16.11 -51.39 -19.18
N GLY A 683 -14.97 -50.73 -19.31
CA GLY A 683 -13.77 -51.29 -19.94
C GLY A 683 -12.63 -51.42 -18.93
N THR A 684 -12.19 -52.66 -18.70
CA THR A 684 -10.90 -52.97 -18.08
C THR A 684 -9.79 -52.16 -18.76
N ARG A 685 -9.22 -51.17 -18.06
CA ARG A 685 -7.91 -50.64 -18.45
C ARG A 685 -6.94 -51.82 -18.49
N ASN A 686 -6.18 -51.92 -19.58
CA ASN A 686 -5.28 -53.03 -19.88
C ASN A 686 -4.39 -53.35 -18.66
N THR A 687 -4.77 -54.36 -17.87
CA THR A 687 -4.18 -54.73 -16.56
C THR A 687 -2.83 -55.41 -16.68
N ASN A 688 -2.27 -55.51 -17.89
CA ASN A 688 -1.06 -56.27 -18.16
C ASN A 688 0.23 -55.65 -17.56
N ASN A 689 0.17 -54.46 -16.95
CA ASN A 689 1.31 -53.76 -16.33
C ASN A 689 1.00 -53.14 -14.94
N ALA A 690 -0.01 -53.63 -14.21
CA ALA A 690 -0.30 -53.12 -12.86
C ALA A 690 0.87 -53.42 -11.90
N VAL A 691 1.29 -52.41 -11.13
CA VAL A 691 2.42 -52.52 -10.20
C VAL A 691 2.02 -53.20 -8.89
N ALA A 692 0.80 -52.98 -8.41
CA ALA A 692 0.19 -53.53 -7.21
C ALA A 692 -0.58 -54.83 -7.54
N THR A 693 0.14 -55.87 -7.98
CA THR A 693 -0.41 -57.22 -8.22
C THR A 693 -1.00 -57.82 -6.94
N PRO A 694 -2.00 -58.72 -7.01
CA PRO A 694 -2.59 -59.37 -5.83
C PRO A 694 -1.57 -60.01 -4.88
N GLU A 695 -0.53 -60.64 -5.41
CA GLU A 695 0.54 -61.26 -4.62
C GLU A 695 1.30 -60.22 -3.81
N ARG A 696 1.74 -59.14 -4.48
CA ARG A 696 2.44 -58.01 -3.85
C ARG A 696 1.57 -57.28 -2.82
N MET A 697 0.27 -57.13 -3.09
CA MET A 697 -0.69 -56.58 -2.14
C MET A 697 -0.80 -57.43 -0.88
N ALA A 698 -0.81 -58.77 -1.02
CA ALA A 698 -0.80 -59.69 0.11
C ALA A 698 0.52 -59.60 0.91
N GLU A 699 1.67 -59.48 0.23
CA GLU A 699 2.97 -59.25 0.86
C GLU A 699 3.01 -57.94 1.67
N TRP A 700 2.56 -56.83 1.06
CA TRP A 700 2.47 -55.54 1.74
C TRP A 700 1.49 -55.58 2.92
N HIS A 701 0.36 -56.26 2.76
CA HIS A 701 -0.61 -56.43 3.84
C HIS A 701 0.00 -57.18 5.02
N ALA A 702 0.68 -58.29 4.76
CA ALA A 702 1.37 -59.06 5.80
C ALA A 702 2.44 -58.20 6.50
N ALA A 703 3.26 -57.47 5.74
CA ALA A 703 4.31 -56.61 6.29
C ALA A 703 3.77 -55.49 7.18
N LEU A 704 2.73 -54.78 6.73
CA LEU A 704 2.08 -53.71 7.50
C LEU A 704 1.50 -54.20 8.83
N ARG A 705 1.08 -55.48 8.91
CA ARG A 705 0.54 -56.07 10.14
C ARG A 705 1.59 -56.56 11.14
N LEU A 706 2.83 -56.79 10.73
CA LEU A 706 3.87 -57.37 11.61
C LEU A 706 4.16 -56.52 12.85
N ARG A 707 4.09 -55.19 12.71
CA ARG A 707 4.38 -54.23 13.78
C ARG A 707 3.25 -53.21 13.97
N ILE A 708 2.03 -53.64 13.70
CA ILE A 708 0.88 -52.74 13.84
C ILE A 708 0.56 -52.50 15.31
N GLU A 709 0.43 -51.23 15.67
CA GLU A 709 0.06 -50.82 17.01
C GLU A 709 -1.45 -51.06 17.24
N ALA A 710 -1.88 -51.11 18.51
CA ALA A 710 -3.30 -51.24 18.84
C ALA A 710 -4.13 -50.04 18.32
N VAL A 711 -3.49 -48.88 18.22
CA VAL A 711 -4.03 -47.66 17.62
C VAL A 711 -2.97 -47.14 16.63
N PRO A 712 -2.97 -47.64 15.38
CA PRO A 712 -1.98 -47.20 14.40
C PRO A 712 -2.30 -45.79 13.86
N ASP A 713 -1.30 -45.17 13.25
CA ASP A 713 -1.51 -43.95 12.47
C ASP A 713 -2.51 -44.20 11.33
N LEU A 714 -3.33 -43.20 11.02
CA LEU A 714 -4.41 -43.31 10.06
C LEU A 714 -3.95 -43.75 8.66
N GLU A 715 -2.75 -43.33 8.24
CA GLU A 715 -2.19 -43.69 6.93
C GLU A 715 -1.79 -45.17 6.89
N VAL A 716 -1.28 -45.69 8.00
CA VAL A 716 -0.96 -47.11 8.15
C VAL A 716 -2.27 -47.93 8.18
N ALA A 717 -3.27 -47.47 8.92
CA ALA A 717 -4.58 -48.13 8.96
C ALA A 717 -5.26 -48.15 7.58
N ALA A 718 -5.19 -47.05 6.83
CA ALA A 718 -5.71 -46.94 5.47
C ALA A 718 -4.97 -47.86 4.50
N ALA A 719 -3.64 -47.95 4.60
CA ALA A 719 -2.85 -48.88 3.79
C ALA A 719 -3.19 -50.35 4.09
N VAL A 720 -3.36 -50.72 5.37
CA VAL A 720 -3.79 -52.07 5.79
C VAL A 720 -5.18 -52.38 5.24
N PHE A 721 -6.11 -51.44 5.37
CA PHE A 721 -7.45 -51.56 4.82
C PHE A 721 -7.45 -51.74 3.30
N ALA A 722 -6.61 -50.99 2.58
CA ALA A 722 -6.57 -51.02 1.12
C ALA A 722 -5.87 -52.26 0.54
N THR A 723 -4.91 -52.83 1.27
CA THR A 723 -4.10 -53.98 0.86
C THR A 723 -4.73 -55.33 1.17
N GLY A 724 -5.65 -55.41 2.15
CA GLY A 724 -6.32 -56.64 2.57
C GLY A 724 -7.82 -56.65 2.35
N ASP A 725 -8.52 -57.54 3.06
CA ASP A 725 -9.99 -57.61 3.05
C ASP A 725 -10.61 -56.40 3.79
N PRO A 726 -11.44 -55.58 3.12
CA PRO A 726 -12.03 -54.39 3.73
C PRO A 726 -12.91 -54.70 4.94
N LYS A 727 -13.67 -55.81 4.94
CA LYS A 727 -14.58 -56.15 6.05
C LYS A 727 -13.81 -56.49 7.32
N THR A 728 -12.76 -57.30 7.18
CA THR A 728 -11.91 -57.74 8.29
C THR A 728 -11.10 -56.58 8.88
N ASN A 729 -10.72 -55.60 8.05
CA ASN A 729 -9.85 -54.48 8.45
C ASN A 729 -10.60 -53.21 8.87
N LEU A 730 -11.91 -53.15 8.66
CA LEU A 730 -12.74 -52.00 9.03
C LEU A 730 -12.63 -51.59 10.51
N PRO A 731 -12.62 -52.52 11.51
CA PRO A 731 -12.52 -52.13 12.91
C PRO A 731 -11.23 -51.39 13.25
N LEU A 732 -10.11 -51.78 12.63
CA LEU A 732 -8.81 -51.15 12.82
C LEU A 732 -8.78 -49.72 12.28
N LEU A 733 -9.38 -49.51 11.11
CA LEU A 733 -9.54 -48.18 10.52
C LEU A 733 -10.43 -47.29 11.40
N LEU A 734 -11.53 -47.82 11.93
CA LEU A 734 -12.44 -47.11 12.84
C LEU A 734 -11.74 -46.66 14.11
N VAL A 735 -11.03 -47.56 14.80
CA VAL A 735 -10.26 -47.21 16.02
C VAL A 735 -9.25 -46.09 15.74
N SER A 736 -8.58 -46.13 14.60
CA SER A 736 -7.61 -45.10 14.20
C SER A 736 -8.31 -43.75 13.92
N LEU A 737 -9.46 -43.75 13.24
CA LEU A 737 -10.24 -42.55 12.96
C LEU A 737 -10.88 -41.92 14.22
N GLU A 738 -11.31 -42.73 15.19
CA GLU A 738 -11.90 -42.27 16.44
C GLU A 738 -10.88 -41.61 17.36
N THR A 739 -9.67 -42.18 17.43
CA THR A 739 -8.57 -41.68 18.26
C THR A 739 -7.81 -40.51 17.63
N THR A 740 -7.87 -40.36 16.31
CA THR A 740 -7.27 -39.23 15.60
C THR A 740 -8.02 -37.94 15.92
N ASN A 741 -7.33 -36.98 16.54
CA ASN A 741 -7.90 -35.66 16.83
C ASN A 741 -8.19 -34.87 15.54
N SER A 742 -9.09 -33.89 15.62
CA SER A 742 -9.55 -33.12 14.45
C SER A 742 -8.43 -32.43 13.69
N ARG A 743 -7.38 -31.92 14.36
CA ARG A 743 -6.23 -31.27 13.68
C ARG A 743 -5.37 -32.25 12.91
N ALA A 744 -5.14 -33.44 13.46
CA ALA A 744 -4.42 -34.51 12.78
C ALA A 744 -5.22 -35.03 11.57
N LEU A 745 -6.55 -35.19 11.73
CA LEU A 745 -7.45 -35.61 10.65
C LEU A 745 -7.50 -34.59 9.50
N GLN A 746 -7.36 -33.30 9.78
CA GLN A 746 -7.27 -32.26 8.76
C GLN A 746 -5.96 -32.30 7.93
N ARG A 747 -4.92 -32.99 8.43
CA ARG A 747 -3.62 -33.19 7.76
C ARG A 747 -3.51 -34.51 7.00
N THR A 748 -4.54 -35.36 7.06
CA THR A 748 -4.60 -36.65 6.36
C THR A 748 -4.48 -36.45 4.85
N ASP A 749 -3.75 -37.34 4.19
CA ASP A 749 -3.60 -37.33 2.74
C ASP A 749 -4.95 -37.66 2.06
N GLY A 750 -5.36 -36.84 1.08
CA GLY A 750 -6.56 -37.08 0.30
C GLY A 750 -6.53 -38.44 -0.42
N ASN A 751 -5.34 -38.92 -0.78
CA ASN A 751 -5.14 -40.21 -1.44
C ASN A 751 -5.57 -41.40 -0.59
N ALA A 752 -5.33 -41.35 0.73
CA ALA A 752 -5.75 -42.38 1.66
C ALA A 752 -7.26 -42.41 1.80
N LEU A 753 -7.88 -41.24 1.95
CA LEU A 753 -9.32 -41.09 2.02
C LEU A 753 -10.01 -41.61 0.75
N GLY A 754 -9.49 -41.27 -0.42
CA GLY A 754 -10.05 -41.74 -1.70
C GLY A 754 -10.05 -43.25 -1.84
N LEU A 755 -8.96 -43.88 -1.44
CA LEU A 755 -8.79 -45.33 -1.51
C LEU A 755 -9.69 -46.06 -0.49
N VAL A 756 -9.77 -45.53 0.74
CA VAL A 756 -10.68 -46.04 1.78
C VAL A 756 -12.13 -45.99 1.31
N LEU A 757 -12.59 -44.85 0.79
CA LEU A 757 -13.98 -44.69 0.33
C LEU A 757 -14.30 -45.61 -0.85
N ALA A 758 -13.38 -45.79 -1.79
CA ALA A 758 -13.58 -46.68 -2.94
C ALA A 758 -13.76 -48.15 -2.55
N LYS A 759 -13.17 -48.59 -1.43
CA LYS A 759 -13.24 -49.98 -0.93
C LYS A 759 -14.15 -50.14 0.29
N LEU A 760 -14.89 -49.09 0.66
CA LEU A 760 -15.71 -49.08 1.87
C LEU A 760 -16.87 -50.09 1.73
N PRO A 761 -16.96 -51.13 2.60
CA PRO A 761 -18.11 -52.02 2.60
C PRO A 761 -19.36 -51.24 3.06
N TRP A 762 -20.50 -51.48 2.43
CA TRP A 762 -21.76 -50.83 2.76
C TRP A 762 -22.85 -51.86 3.06
N PRO A 763 -23.62 -51.73 4.17
CA PRO A 763 -23.69 -50.59 5.11
C PRO A 763 -22.67 -50.61 6.27
N GLU A 764 -21.83 -51.64 6.41
CA GLU A 764 -20.97 -51.81 7.60
C GLU A 764 -20.01 -50.63 7.83
N GLY A 765 -19.61 -49.92 6.77
CA GLY A 765 -18.76 -48.72 6.82
C GLY A 765 -19.47 -47.42 7.19
N GLU A 766 -20.76 -47.42 7.55
CA GLU A 766 -21.51 -46.20 7.92
C GLU A 766 -20.83 -45.42 9.05
N ALA A 767 -20.34 -46.10 10.09
CA ALA A 767 -19.63 -45.48 11.21
C ALA A 767 -18.36 -44.70 10.77
N VAL A 768 -17.69 -45.14 9.69
CA VAL A 768 -16.53 -44.42 9.12
C VAL A 768 -16.99 -43.09 8.55
N LEU A 769 -18.11 -43.08 7.80
CA LEU A 769 -18.64 -41.86 7.21
C LEU A 769 -19.18 -40.91 8.28
N GLU A 770 -19.85 -41.41 9.32
CA GLU A 770 -20.29 -40.58 10.44
C GLU A 770 -19.12 -39.88 11.11
N ARG A 771 -18.01 -40.57 11.33
CA ARG A 771 -16.79 -39.99 11.89
C ARG A 771 -16.17 -38.93 10.98
N ILE A 772 -16.18 -39.17 9.66
CA ILE A 772 -15.74 -38.20 8.63
C ILE A 772 -16.61 -36.95 8.66
N CYS A 773 -17.94 -37.09 8.75
CA CYS A 773 -18.90 -35.99 8.83
C CYS A 773 -18.69 -35.08 10.05
N ARG A 774 -18.04 -35.55 11.13
CA ARG A 774 -17.68 -34.70 12.28
C ARG A 774 -16.54 -33.72 12.00
N SER A 775 -15.87 -33.79 10.85
CA SER A 775 -14.82 -32.85 10.44
C SER A 775 -15.18 -32.21 9.10
N PRO A 776 -15.59 -30.93 9.07
CA PRO A 776 -16.09 -30.26 7.85
C PRO A 776 -15.09 -30.30 6.69
N ARG A 777 -13.79 -30.10 6.97
CA ARG A 777 -12.73 -30.13 5.95
C ARG A 777 -12.59 -31.53 5.32
N VAL A 778 -12.62 -32.58 6.15
CA VAL A 778 -12.46 -33.99 5.71
C VAL A 778 -13.72 -34.46 5.00
N PHE A 779 -14.89 -34.05 5.47
CA PHE A 779 -16.16 -34.24 4.78
C PHE A 779 -16.15 -33.58 3.40
N GLY A 780 -15.64 -32.34 3.27
CA GLY A 780 -15.45 -31.69 1.97
C GLY A 780 -14.49 -32.44 1.04
N MET A 781 -13.40 -33.02 1.57
CA MET A 781 -12.53 -33.90 0.79
C MET A 781 -13.25 -35.18 0.33
N ALA A 782 -14.05 -35.80 1.21
CA ALA A 782 -14.82 -37.01 0.91
C ALA A 782 -15.86 -36.76 -0.20
N LEU A 783 -16.55 -35.61 -0.18
CA LEU A 783 -17.48 -35.20 -1.23
C LEU A 783 -16.80 -35.06 -2.60
N ASN A 784 -15.61 -34.46 -2.63
CA ASN A 784 -14.82 -34.36 -3.87
C ASN A 784 -14.48 -35.74 -4.45
N VAL A 785 -14.15 -36.72 -3.61
CA VAL A 785 -13.92 -38.12 -4.01
C VAL A 785 -15.22 -38.78 -4.48
N ALA A 786 -16.32 -38.57 -3.75
CA ALA A 786 -17.63 -39.17 -4.02
C ALA A 786 -18.29 -38.64 -5.30
N GLY A 787 -17.81 -37.52 -5.83
CA GLY A 787 -18.38 -36.72 -6.91
C GLY A 787 -19.05 -37.47 -8.06
N ARG A 788 -18.41 -38.51 -8.60
CA ARG A 788 -18.91 -39.34 -9.72
C ARG A 788 -19.38 -40.73 -9.33
N GLN A 789 -19.29 -41.06 -8.04
CA GLN A 789 -19.63 -42.38 -7.52
C GLN A 789 -21.15 -42.47 -7.35
N THR A 790 -21.78 -43.54 -7.82
CA THR A 790 -23.20 -43.84 -7.61
C THR A 790 -23.43 -44.86 -6.50
N ALA A 791 -22.37 -45.22 -5.76
CA ALA A 791 -22.44 -46.18 -4.67
C ALA A 791 -23.31 -45.65 -3.51
N PRO A 792 -24.01 -46.52 -2.77
CA PRO A 792 -24.89 -46.09 -1.66
C PRO A 792 -24.18 -45.22 -0.60
N TRP A 793 -22.90 -45.48 -0.33
CA TRP A 793 -22.10 -44.67 0.59
C TRP A 793 -21.85 -43.24 0.09
N ALA A 794 -21.84 -43.02 -1.24
CA ALA A 794 -21.70 -41.70 -1.83
C ALA A 794 -23.00 -40.90 -1.68
N GLU A 795 -24.15 -41.54 -1.88
CA GLU A 795 -25.47 -40.93 -1.63
C GLU A 795 -25.63 -40.51 -0.16
N PHE A 796 -25.11 -41.31 0.78
CA PHE A 796 -25.08 -40.94 2.20
C PHE A 796 -24.37 -39.61 2.45
N LEU A 797 -23.26 -39.33 1.74
CA LEU A 797 -22.50 -38.08 1.88
C LEU A 797 -23.20 -36.90 1.21
N PHE A 798 -23.85 -37.12 0.06
CA PHE A 798 -24.55 -36.07 -0.71
C PHE A 798 -25.94 -35.73 -0.19
N ASP A 799 -26.42 -36.37 0.88
CA ASP A 799 -27.67 -36.02 1.53
C ASP A 799 -27.68 -34.52 1.94
N PRO A 800 -28.62 -33.70 1.40
CA PRO A 800 -28.63 -32.26 1.64
C PRO A 800 -28.78 -31.88 3.12
N ALA A 801 -29.61 -32.61 3.87
CA ALA A 801 -29.85 -32.32 5.29
C ALA A 801 -28.59 -32.60 6.12
N ARG A 802 -27.87 -33.68 5.81
CA ARG A 802 -26.57 -33.99 6.42
C ARG A 802 -25.54 -32.93 6.08
N PHE A 803 -25.42 -32.55 4.80
CA PHE A 803 -24.52 -31.48 4.38
C PHE A 803 -24.75 -30.22 5.21
N ARG A 804 -26.01 -29.79 5.32
CA ARG A 804 -26.40 -28.64 6.13
C ARG A 804 -26.02 -28.83 7.60
N SER A 805 -26.38 -29.96 8.21
CA SER A 805 -26.08 -30.24 9.62
C SER A 805 -24.58 -30.19 9.94
N VAL A 806 -23.74 -30.80 9.10
CA VAL A 806 -22.28 -30.77 9.25
C VAL A 806 -21.76 -29.34 9.18
N MET A 807 -22.22 -28.58 8.18
CA MET A 807 -21.73 -27.21 7.97
C MET A 807 -22.32 -26.22 8.96
N GLU A 808 -23.50 -26.45 9.56
CA GLU A 808 -24.16 -25.59 10.55
C GLU A 808 -23.66 -25.79 11.98
N THR A 809 -23.06 -26.93 12.29
CA THR A 809 -22.49 -27.21 13.62
C THR A 809 -21.00 -26.85 13.74
N ALA A 810 -20.32 -26.63 12.62
CA ALA A 810 -18.91 -26.31 12.53
C ALA A 810 -18.54 -24.89 12.97
N ALA A 811 -17.26 -24.62 13.22
CA ALA A 811 -16.73 -23.26 13.35
C ALA A 811 -16.58 -22.59 11.96
N ASP A 812 -16.65 -21.26 11.90
CA ASP A 812 -16.68 -20.53 10.63
C ASP A 812 -15.40 -20.73 9.79
N ASP A 813 -14.23 -20.81 10.42
CA ASP A 813 -12.95 -21.10 9.76
C ASP A 813 -12.92 -22.49 9.13
N GLU A 814 -13.49 -23.49 9.81
CA GLU A 814 -13.63 -24.86 9.29
C GLU A 814 -14.60 -24.93 8.11
N VAL A 815 -15.71 -24.17 8.16
CA VAL A 815 -16.66 -24.06 7.04
C VAL A 815 -15.99 -23.45 5.81
N ILE A 816 -15.27 -22.33 5.99
CA ILE A 816 -14.55 -21.69 4.89
C ILE A 816 -13.48 -22.63 4.30
N ALA A 817 -12.71 -23.32 5.14
CA ALA A 817 -11.73 -24.30 4.68
C ALA A 817 -12.36 -25.47 3.91
N ALA A 818 -13.53 -25.95 4.33
CA ALA A 818 -14.27 -27.00 3.64
C ALA A 818 -14.84 -26.51 2.31
N LEU A 819 -15.46 -25.33 2.28
CA LEU A 819 -16.00 -24.71 1.07
C LEU A 819 -14.91 -24.45 0.04
N GLN A 820 -13.72 -23.99 0.45
CA GLN A 820 -12.59 -23.80 -0.46
C GLN A 820 -12.24 -25.08 -1.24
N LEU A 821 -12.31 -26.24 -0.59
CA LEU A 821 -12.04 -27.53 -1.24
C LEU A 821 -13.10 -27.91 -2.27
N MET A 822 -14.38 -27.60 -1.99
CA MET A 822 -15.51 -28.01 -2.83
C MET A 822 -15.82 -27.01 -3.97
N ILE A 823 -15.40 -25.75 -3.82
CA ILE A 823 -15.71 -24.66 -4.76
C ILE A 823 -14.59 -24.45 -5.80
N SER A 824 -13.33 -24.72 -5.44
CA SER A 824 -12.18 -24.40 -6.30
C SER A 824 -12.15 -25.21 -7.60
N TYR A 825 -12.42 -24.55 -8.72
CA TYR A 825 -12.25 -25.06 -10.10
C TYR A 825 -10.86 -24.61 -10.61
N TYR A 826 -9.82 -25.42 -10.38
CA TYR A 826 -8.51 -25.17 -10.99
C TYR A 826 -8.44 -25.94 -12.32
N SER A 827 -8.18 -25.17 -13.38
CA SER A 827 -7.96 -25.53 -14.77
C SER A 827 -7.56 -26.99 -15.08
N GLY A 828 -8.31 -27.62 -15.97
CA GLY A 828 -7.74 -28.52 -16.98
C GLY A 828 -8.06 -30.02 -16.91
N SER A 829 -8.42 -30.59 -15.76
CA SER A 829 -8.77 -32.03 -15.68
C SER A 829 -10.21 -32.22 -15.22
N GLY A 830 -11.16 -32.27 -16.16
CA GLY A 830 -12.59 -32.49 -15.89
C GLY A 830 -12.89 -33.82 -15.18
N SER A 831 -12.57 -33.91 -13.88
CA SER A 831 -12.54 -35.17 -13.11
C SER A 831 -12.96 -35.06 -11.64
N SER A 832 -12.97 -33.87 -11.02
CA SER A 832 -13.44 -33.68 -9.64
C SER A 832 -14.80 -32.97 -9.59
N TRP A 833 -15.73 -33.46 -8.76
CA TRP A 833 -16.99 -32.76 -8.48
C TRP A 833 -16.73 -31.40 -7.83
N SER A 834 -17.65 -30.48 -8.05
CA SER A 834 -17.61 -29.16 -7.44
C SER A 834 -19.00 -28.77 -6.99
N LEU A 835 -19.10 -28.21 -5.79
CA LEU A 835 -20.36 -27.71 -5.24
C LEU A 835 -20.98 -26.59 -6.09
N VAL A 836 -20.19 -25.93 -6.93
CA VAL A 836 -20.64 -24.85 -7.82
C VAL A 836 -20.82 -25.30 -9.28
N SER A 837 -20.79 -26.61 -9.57
CA SER A 837 -20.91 -27.17 -10.92
C SER A 837 -22.31 -27.04 -11.54
N GLY A 838 -23.35 -26.92 -10.71
CA GLY A 838 -24.75 -26.92 -11.15
C GLY A 838 -25.33 -28.30 -11.47
N ASP A 839 -24.64 -29.40 -11.14
CA ASP A 839 -25.21 -30.76 -11.26
C ASP A 839 -26.34 -31.02 -10.27
N ALA A 840 -27.10 -32.11 -10.47
CA ALA A 840 -28.27 -32.44 -9.65
C ALA A 840 -27.97 -32.51 -8.14
N ARG A 841 -26.79 -33.02 -7.75
CA ARG A 841 -26.35 -33.11 -6.34
C ARG A 841 -26.06 -31.72 -5.77
N SER A 842 -25.34 -30.89 -6.54
CA SER A 842 -25.04 -29.51 -6.18
C SER A 842 -26.30 -28.68 -6.04
N VAL A 843 -27.27 -28.86 -6.93
CA VAL A 843 -28.58 -28.19 -6.87
C VAL A 843 -29.38 -28.64 -5.65
N ALA A 844 -29.41 -29.95 -5.35
CA ALA A 844 -30.11 -30.47 -4.17
C ALA A 844 -29.53 -29.88 -2.87
N ILE A 845 -28.21 -29.83 -2.74
CA ILE A 845 -27.53 -29.18 -1.61
C ILE A 845 -27.85 -27.68 -1.59
N ALA A 846 -27.75 -26.99 -2.73
CA ALA A 846 -28.01 -25.56 -2.85
C ALA A 846 -29.41 -25.16 -2.37
N ARG A 847 -30.44 -25.97 -2.70
CA ARG A 847 -31.82 -25.75 -2.24
C ARG A 847 -31.95 -25.83 -0.72
N GLU A 848 -31.20 -26.72 -0.08
CA GLU A 848 -31.22 -26.88 1.37
C GLU A 848 -30.48 -25.72 2.07
N VAL A 849 -29.30 -25.37 1.56
CA VAL A 849 -28.41 -24.40 2.24
C VAL A 849 -28.73 -22.93 1.96
N VAL A 850 -29.55 -22.62 0.95
CA VAL A 850 -29.97 -21.24 0.65
C VAL A 850 -30.74 -20.59 1.81
N THR A 851 -31.32 -21.39 2.69
CA THR A 851 -32.03 -20.95 3.91
C THR A 851 -31.19 -21.07 5.19
N SER A 852 -29.89 -21.37 5.07
CA SER A 852 -29.02 -21.58 6.22
C SER A 852 -28.82 -20.30 7.04
N ALA A 853 -28.60 -20.44 8.35
CA ALA A 853 -28.16 -19.33 9.20
C ALA A 853 -26.79 -18.77 8.79
N ARG A 854 -25.95 -19.55 8.11
CA ARG A 854 -24.60 -19.15 7.71
C ARG A 854 -24.57 -18.41 6.37
N PRO A 855 -23.98 -17.19 6.29
CA PRO A 855 -23.89 -16.43 5.04
C PRO A 855 -23.13 -17.14 3.92
N ALA A 856 -22.03 -17.82 4.24
CA ALA A 856 -21.22 -18.54 3.23
C ALA A 856 -22.03 -19.62 2.50
N LEU A 857 -22.92 -20.30 3.23
CA LEU A 857 -23.79 -21.34 2.69
C LEU A 857 -24.93 -20.75 1.85
N ARG A 858 -25.54 -19.65 2.31
CA ARG A 858 -26.55 -18.92 1.51
C ARG A 858 -25.97 -18.38 0.21
N ALA A 859 -24.74 -17.86 0.23
CA ALA A 859 -24.05 -17.36 -0.96
C ALA A 859 -23.83 -18.47 -2.01
N VAL A 860 -23.41 -19.67 -1.56
CA VAL A 860 -23.30 -20.85 -2.44
C VAL A 860 -24.66 -21.23 -3.01
N GLY A 861 -25.70 -21.29 -2.16
CA GLY A 861 -27.07 -21.55 -2.58
C GLY A 861 -27.53 -20.60 -3.68
N ALA A 862 -27.36 -19.29 -3.47
CA ALA A 862 -27.70 -18.26 -4.45
C ALA A 862 -26.99 -18.49 -5.80
N TYR A 863 -25.67 -18.69 -5.77
CA TYR A 863 -24.87 -18.88 -6.98
C TYR A 863 -25.32 -20.10 -7.80
N VAL A 864 -25.47 -21.25 -7.15
CA VAL A 864 -25.80 -22.52 -7.81
C VAL A 864 -27.23 -22.50 -8.37
N LEU A 865 -28.21 -22.05 -7.57
CA LEU A 865 -29.60 -21.98 -8.01
C LEU A 865 -29.80 -20.98 -9.15
N GLY A 866 -29.00 -19.91 -9.19
CA GLY A 866 -28.98 -18.96 -10.30
C GLY A 866 -28.53 -19.57 -11.63
N ARG A 867 -27.76 -20.67 -11.61
CA ARG A 867 -27.27 -21.37 -12.81
C ARG A 867 -28.10 -22.59 -13.20
N ASP A 868 -28.84 -23.18 -12.25
CA ASP A 868 -29.70 -24.34 -12.50
C ASP A 868 -30.88 -23.98 -13.39
N SER A 869 -30.91 -24.37 -14.66
CA SER A 869 -32.02 -24.05 -15.58
C SER A 869 -33.40 -24.48 -15.08
N ALA A 870 -33.50 -25.51 -14.21
CA ALA A 870 -34.76 -26.00 -13.67
C ALA A 870 -35.29 -25.19 -12.46
N PHE A 871 -34.47 -24.32 -11.86
CA PHE A 871 -34.89 -23.49 -10.73
C PHE A 871 -35.73 -22.29 -11.19
N THR A 872 -36.96 -22.16 -10.67
CA THR A 872 -37.94 -21.14 -11.08
C THR A 872 -38.42 -20.22 -9.93
N ASN A 873 -38.02 -20.49 -8.69
CA ASN A 873 -38.50 -19.73 -7.53
C ASN A 873 -37.75 -18.40 -7.38
N MET A 874 -38.21 -17.38 -8.13
CA MET A 874 -37.62 -16.04 -8.11
C MET A 874 -37.75 -15.35 -6.74
N ALA A 875 -38.80 -15.64 -5.97
CA ALA A 875 -39.01 -15.04 -4.64
C ALA A 875 -37.88 -15.39 -3.65
N THR A 876 -37.30 -16.60 -3.75
CA THR A 876 -36.13 -16.98 -2.96
C THR A 876 -34.91 -16.12 -3.31
N LEU A 877 -34.66 -15.87 -4.60
CA LEU A 877 -33.53 -15.03 -5.02
C LEU A 877 -33.76 -13.56 -4.68
N GLU A 878 -34.98 -13.06 -4.85
CA GLU A 878 -35.36 -11.70 -4.43
C GLU A 878 -35.15 -11.47 -2.94
N GLY A 879 -35.52 -12.44 -2.09
CA GLY A 879 -35.27 -12.36 -0.65
C GLY A 879 -33.79 -12.20 -0.30
N LEU A 880 -32.89 -12.85 -1.05
CA LEU A 880 -31.45 -12.76 -0.83
C LEU A 880 -30.83 -11.44 -1.30
N LEU A 881 -31.51 -10.68 -2.18
CA LEU A 881 -31.08 -9.31 -2.52
C LEU A 881 -31.11 -8.38 -1.29
N GLY A 882 -31.92 -8.71 -0.28
CA GLY A 882 -32.02 -8.00 1.00
C GLY A 882 -31.24 -8.64 2.15
N ASP A 883 -30.35 -9.61 1.88
CA ASP A 883 -29.59 -10.30 2.94
C ASP A 883 -28.70 -9.32 3.74
N ALA A 884 -28.51 -9.58 5.03
CA ALA A 884 -27.64 -8.77 5.88
C ALA A 884 -26.17 -8.81 5.44
N ASP A 885 -25.70 -9.94 4.89
CA ASP A 885 -24.32 -10.09 4.43
C ASP A 885 -24.16 -9.61 2.97
N PRO A 886 -23.26 -8.65 2.71
CA PRO A 886 -23.07 -8.10 1.36
C PRO A 886 -22.57 -9.12 0.34
N TRP A 887 -21.82 -10.15 0.74
CA TRP A 887 -21.36 -11.16 -0.20
C TRP A 887 -22.51 -12.07 -0.67
N VAL A 888 -23.50 -12.30 0.19
CA VAL A 888 -24.73 -13.01 -0.20
C VAL A 888 -25.54 -12.16 -1.19
N ARG A 889 -25.70 -10.86 -0.90
CA ARG A 889 -26.38 -9.94 -1.82
C ARG A 889 -25.71 -9.90 -3.19
N ALA A 890 -24.38 -9.83 -3.25
CA ALA A 890 -23.64 -9.83 -4.52
C ALA A 890 -23.85 -11.12 -5.34
N MET A 891 -23.87 -12.29 -4.68
CA MET A 891 -24.17 -13.56 -5.36
C MET A 891 -25.63 -13.64 -5.81
N ALA A 892 -26.56 -13.10 -5.02
CA ALA A 892 -27.96 -13.03 -5.36
C ALA A 892 -28.22 -12.15 -6.60
N VAL A 893 -27.50 -11.03 -6.74
CA VAL A 893 -27.56 -10.19 -7.96
C VAL A 893 -27.22 -10.98 -9.21
N GLY A 894 -26.08 -11.68 -9.22
CA GLY A 894 -25.66 -12.49 -10.36
C GLY A 894 -26.62 -13.66 -10.64
N ALA A 895 -27.16 -14.27 -9.59
CA ALA A 895 -28.17 -15.32 -9.72
C ALA A 895 -29.47 -14.80 -10.33
N PHE A 896 -29.97 -13.65 -9.86
CA PHE A 896 -31.18 -13.01 -10.34
C PHE A 896 -31.03 -12.60 -11.81
N ALA A 897 -29.91 -11.99 -12.17
CA ALA A 897 -29.60 -11.53 -13.53
C ALA A 897 -29.54 -12.67 -14.57
N ARG A 898 -29.18 -13.89 -14.15
CA ARG A 898 -29.21 -15.07 -15.04
C ARG A 898 -30.62 -15.62 -15.27
N LYS A 899 -31.54 -15.37 -14.35
CA LYS A 899 -32.88 -15.97 -14.34
C LYS A 899 -33.95 -15.16 -15.04
N THR A 900 -33.74 -13.86 -15.17
CA THR A 900 -34.63 -13.00 -15.93
C THR A 900 -33.83 -12.19 -16.95
N LYS A 901 -34.33 -12.19 -18.19
CA LYS A 901 -33.85 -11.30 -19.26
C LYS A 901 -34.77 -10.09 -19.44
N ASP A 902 -35.83 -10.01 -18.65
CA ASP A 902 -36.76 -8.89 -18.68
C ASP A 902 -36.07 -7.65 -18.11
N ARG A 903 -35.86 -6.66 -18.98
CA ARG A 903 -35.14 -5.43 -18.65
C ARG A 903 -35.84 -4.67 -17.53
N ASP A 904 -37.16 -4.51 -17.59
CA ASP A 904 -37.90 -3.71 -16.61
C ASP A 904 -37.82 -4.34 -15.22
N VAL A 905 -37.85 -5.68 -15.15
CA VAL A 905 -37.68 -6.42 -13.90
C VAL A 905 -36.26 -6.29 -13.35
N LEU A 906 -35.23 -6.39 -14.20
CA LEU A 906 -33.84 -6.20 -13.79
C LEU A 906 -33.60 -4.79 -13.26
N GLU A 907 -34.09 -3.78 -13.97
CA GLU A 907 -33.95 -2.38 -13.58
C GLU A 907 -34.67 -2.08 -12.26
N ALA A 908 -35.90 -2.58 -12.10
CA ALA A 908 -36.68 -2.38 -10.89
C ALA A 908 -36.09 -3.07 -9.64
N ARG A 909 -35.37 -4.18 -9.81
CA ARG A 909 -34.82 -4.97 -8.68
C ARG A 909 -33.34 -4.70 -8.40
N LEU A 910 -32.53 -4.55 -9.43
CA LEU A 910 -31.08 -4.37 -9.31
C LEU A 910 -30.66 -2.90 -9.35
N GLY A 911 -31.45 -2.01 -9.94
CA GLY A 911 -31.20 -0.57 -9.96
C GLY A 911 -30.95 0.03 -8.55
N PRO A 912 -31.81 -0.26 -7.55
CA PRO A 912 -31.57 0.19 -6.17
C PRO A 912 -30.27 -0.35 -5.55
N MET A 913 -29.81 -1.53 -5.98
CA MET A 913 -28.60 -2.17 -5.44
C MET A 913 -27.30 -1.49 -5.88
N LEU A 914 -27.35 -0.59 -6.87
CA LEU A 914 -26.23 0.28 -7.20
C LEU A 914 -25.83 1.17 -5.99
N ALA A 915 -26.80 1.52 -5.13
CA ALA A 915 -26.57 2.30 -3.91
C ALA A 915 -26.01 1.50 -2.73
N ASP A 916 -25.76 0.20 -2.90
CA ASP A 916 -25.29 -0.66 -1.80
C ASP A 916 -23.96 -0.13 -1.25
N THR A 917 -23.84 -0.11 0.08
CA THR A 917 -22.64 0.37 0.78
C THR A 917 -21.43 -0.48 0.45
N ASN A 918 -21.62 -1.77 0.13
CA ASN A 918 -20.54 -2.65 -0.30
C ASN A 918 -20.29 -2.52 -1.81
N ALA A 919 -19.04 -2.27 -2.18
CA ALA A 919 -18.66 -2.04 -3.57
C ALA A 919 -18.91 -3.24 -4.48
N HIS A 920 -18.70 -4.47 -4.01
CA HIS A 920 -18.91 -5.67 -4.82
C HIS A 920 -20.38 -5.87 -5.21
N VAL A 921 -21.32 -5.48 -4.34
CA VAL A 921 -22.76 -5.57 -4.64
C VAL A 921 -23.12 -4.55 -5.73
N ALA A 922 -22.69 -3.30 -5.57
CA ALA A 922 -22.91 -2.25 -6.55
C ALA A 922 -22.30 -2.60 -7.92
N MET A 923 -21.09 -3.18 -7.94
CA MET A 923 -20.44 -3.66 -9.16
C MET A 923 -21.19 -4.80 -9.84
N ALA A 924 -21.65 -5.79 -9.07
CA ALA A 924 -22.44 -6.88 -9.60
C ALA A 924 -23.75 -6.36 -10.20
N ALA A 925 -24.42 -5.41 -9.53
CA ALA A 925 -25.66 -4.80 -10.01
C ALA A 925 -25.42 -4.00 -11.29
N ALA A 926 -24.36 -3.20 -11.33
CA ALA A 926 -23.99 -2.44 -12.52
C ALA A 926 -23.69 -3.36 -13.71
N THR A 927 -22.93 -4.43 -13.47
CA THR A 927 -22.58 -5.40 -14.52
C THR A 927 -23.80 -6.15 -15.02
N ALA A 928 -24.74 -6.51 -14.13
CA ALA A 928 -25.99 -7.17 -14.49
C ALA A 928 -26.91 -6.29 -15.35
N LEU A 929 -26.84 -4.96 -15.18
CA LEU A 929 -27.61 -3.98 -15.96
C LEU A 929 -26.92 -3.57 -17.28
N LEU A 930 -25.69 -4.01 -17.56
CA LEU A 930 -25.08 -3.85 -18.88
C LEU A 930 -25.73 -4.79 -19.90
N GLU A 931 -25.90 -4.32 -21.13
CA GLU A 931 -26.28 -5.18 -22.26
C GLU A 931 -25.20 -6.26 -22.46
N PRO A 932 -25.60 -7.49 -22.86
CA PRO A 932 -24.66 -8.61 -23.03
C PRO A 932 -23.44 -8.25 -23.90
N GLU A 933 -23.66 -7.56 -25.02
CA GLU A 933 -22.59 -7.17 -25.95
C GLU A 933 -21.60 -6.16 -25.34
N VAL A 934 -22.07 -5.27 -24.46
CA VAL A 934 -21.21 -4.30 -23.74
C VAL A 934 -20.41 -5.02 -22.68
N ARG A 935 -21.04 -5.94 -21.95
CA ARG A 935 -20.39 -6.75 -20.91
C ARG A 935 -19.30 -7.67 -21.50
N GLU A 936 -19.59 -8.32 -22.62
CA GLU A 936 -18.66 -9.17 -23.36
C GLU A 936 -17.46 -8.36 -23.87
N SER A 937 -17.73 -7.23 -24.53
CA SER A 937 -16.68 -6.32 -25.06
C SER A 937 -15.73 -5.83 -23.97
N ALA A 938 -16.24 -5.54 -22.77
CA ALA A 938 -15.46 -5.04 -21.64
C ALA A 938 -14.81 -6.16 -20.80
N ASN A 939 -14.96 -7.43 -21.17
CA ASN A 939 -14.50 -8.60 -20.41
C ASN A 939 -15.04 -8.64 -18.96
N LEU A 940 -16.29 -8.21 -18.76
CA LEU A 940 -16.94 -8.14 -17.46
C LEU A 940 -17.84 -9.35 -17.13
N GLU A 941 -17.99 -10.31 -18.05
CA GLU A 941 -18.86 -11.49 -17.83
C GLU A 941 -18.47 -12.29 -16.58
N GLY A 942 -17.16 -12.39 -16.32
CA GLY A 942 -16.63 -13.06 -15.14
C GLY A 942 -17.13 -12.46 -13.81
N VAL A 943 -17.51 -11.18 -13.76
CA VAL A 943 -18.02 -10.56 -12.52
C VAL A 943 -19.30 -11.24 -12.04
N LEU A 944 -20.16 -11.68 -12.96
CA LEU A 944 -21.41 -12.36 -12.62
C LEU A 944 -21.23 -13.88 -12.53
N ASP A 945 -20.32 -14.43 -13.33
CA ASP A 945 -20.16 -15.88 -13.50
C ASP A 945 -19.18 -16.55 -12.54
N TYR A 946 -18.31 -15.80 -11.86
CA TYR A 946 -17.45 -16.35 -10.81
C TYR A 946 -18.14 -16.30 -9.43
N PHE A 947 -18.08 -17.42 -8.71
CA PHE A 947 -18.41 -17.46 -7.30
C PHE A 947 -17.34 -16.70 -6.50
N ARG A 948 -17.76 -15.77 -5.64
CA ARG A 948 -16.88 -15.04 -4.72
C ARG A 948 -17.53 -14.85 -3.35
N PHE A 949 -16.81 -15.21 -2.29
CA PHE A 949 -17.24 -14.98 -0.90
C PHE A 949 -16.03 -14.87 0.04
N ARG A 950 -15.72 -13.67 0.56
CA ARG A 950 -14.67 -13.44 1.58
C ARG A 950 -13.36 -14.21 1.33
N GLY A 951 -12.77 -14.07 0.14
CA GLY A 951 -11.53 -14.76 -0.22
C GLY A 951 -11.71 -16.18 -0.80
N LEU A 952 -12.92 -16.76 -0.72
CA LEU A 952 -13.30 -17.95 -1.49
C LEU A 952 -13.63 -17.56 -2.93
N HIS A 953 -13.09 -18.31 -3.89
CA HIS A 953 -13.30 -18.07 -5.32
C HIS A 953 -13.47 -19.40 -6.08
N GLY A 954 -14.37 -19.45 -7.08
CA GLY A 954 -14.55 -20.64 -7.93
C GLY A 954 -15.57 -20.45 -9.07
N GLY A 955 -15.80 -21.49 -9.87
CA GLY A 955 -16.67 -21.46 -11.06
C GLY A 955 -15.90 -21.47 -12.40
N SER A 956 -16.58 -21.83 -13.49
CA SER A 956 -16.00 -21.89 -14.84
C SER A 956 -16.16 -20.57 -15.58
N SER A 957 -15.07 -20.05 -16.17
CA SER A 957 -15.16 -19.14 -17.31
C SER A 957 -15.81 -19.90 -18.47
N ILE A 958 -16.98 -19.45 -18.90
CA ILE A 958 -17.42 -19.75 -20.26
C ILE A 958 -16.61 -18.79 -21.13
N SER A 959 -15.71 -19.34 -21.95
CA SER A 959 -15.15 -18.58 -23.06
C SER A 959 -16.27 -18.39 -24.08
N ILE A 960 -17.06 -17.34 -23.93
CA ILE A 960 -17.99 -16.93 -24.97
C ILE A 960 -17.12 -16.38 -26.11
N GLY A 961 -17.22 -17.04 -27.27
CA GLY A 961 -16.45 -16.66 -28.45
C GLY A 961 -16.79 -15.21 -28.81
N SER A 962 -15.77 -14.37 -28.90
CA SER A 962 -15.90 -12.95 -29.21
C SER A 962 -16.80 -12.78 -30.43
N SER A 963 -18.00 -12.25 -30.24
CA SER A 963 -18.82 -11.72 -31.32
C SER A 963 -18.17 -10.42 -31.82
N ASP A 964 -17.02 -10.55 -32.48
CA ASP A 964 -16.11 -9.45 -32.83
C ASP A 964 -16.66 -8.50 -33.92
N GLU A 965 -17.85 -8.77 -34.46
CA GLU A 965 -18.39 -8.08 -35.63
C GLU A 965 -19.60 -7.18 -35.35
N ARG A 966 -20.26 -7.25 -34.18
CA ARG A 966 -21.45 -6.43 -33.90
C ARG A 966 -21.10 -5.03 -33.37
N PRO A 967 -21.66 -3.95 -33.95
CA PRO A 967 -21.45 -2.60 -33.45
C PRO A 967 -22.21 -2.37 -32.13
N LEU A 968 -21.52 -1.86 -31.10
CA LEU A 968 -22.14 -1.49 -29.81
C LEU A 968 -23.06 -0.27 -30.01
N SER A 969 -24.29 -0.34 -29.50
CA SER A 969 -25.28 0.74 -29.59
C SER A 969 -25.55 1.40 -28.24
N VAL A 970 -25.71 2.72 -28.25
CA VAL A 970 -26.20 3.49 -27.11
C VAL A 970 -27.71 3.29 -26.97
N LEU A 971 -28.18 3.01 -25.76
CA LEU A 971 -29.60 2.89 -25.44
C LEU A 971 -30.24 4.28 -25.35
N PRO A 972 -31.45 4.48 -25.92
CA PRO A 972 -32.09 5.78 -25.98
C PRO A 972 -32.79 6.21 -24.68
N THR A 973 -32.92 5.30 -23.71
CA THR A 973 -33.65 5.54 -22.45
C THR A 973 -32.70 6.00 -21.34
N THR A 974 -33.19 6.82 -20.42
CA THR A 974 -32.43 7.26 -19.23
C THR A 974 -33.18 6.82 -17.97
N PRO A 975 -33.01 5.56 -17.54
CA PRO A 975 -33.74 5.03 -16.39
C PRO A 975 -33.26 5.67 -15.07
N VAL A 976 -34.16 5.71 -14.09
CA VAL A 976 -33.99 6.43 -12.81
C VAL A 976 -32.76 5.94 -12.02
N TYR A 977 -32.41 4.66 -12.10
CA TYR A 977 -31.24 4.13 -11.38
C TYR A 977 -29.89 4.66 -11.89
N LEU A 978 -29.84 5.28 -13.07
CA LEU A 978 -28.59 5.91 -13.54
C LEU A 978 -28.17 7.08 -12.67
N GLU A 979 -29.11 7.76 -12.02
CA GLU A 979 -28.78 8.80 -11.03
C GLU A 979 -28.06 8.19 -9.82
N ILE A 980 -28.45 6.98 -9.42
CA ILE A 980 -27.75 6.22 -8.37
C ILE A 980 -26.33 5.89 -8.85
N ALA A 981 -26.15 5.41 -10.08
CA ALA A 981 -24.83 5.12 -10.64
C ALA A 981 -23.92 6.36 -10.67
N ARG A 982 -24.44 7.52 -11.10
CA ARG A 982 -23.71 8.81 -11.07
C ARG A 982 -23.29 9.17 -9.64
N SER A 983 -24.24 9.14 -8.71
CA SER A 983 -23.98 9.47 -7.30
C SER A 983 -22.91 8.56 -6.68
N VAL A 984 -22.91 7.28 -7.03
CA VAL A 984 -21.93 6.32 -6.52
C VAL A 984 -20.54 6.57 -7.11
N ILE A 985 -20.42 6.86 -8.40
CA ILE A 985 -19.14 7.24 -9.04
C ILE A 985 -18.60 8.54 -8.44
N GLU A 986 -19.46 9.53 -8.22
CA GLU A 986 -19.10 10.82 -7.60
C GLU A 986 -18.57 10.62 -6.17
N LYS A 987 -19.22 9.77 -5.37
CA LYS A 987 -18.81 9.49 -3.98
C LYS A 987 -17.54 8.65 -3.85
N ARG A 988 -17.32 7.69 -4.76
CA ARG A 988 -16.19 6.72 -4.67
C ARG A 988 -14.96 7.15 -5.44
N GLY A 989 -15.08 8.09 -6.37
CA GLY A 989 -14.01 8.50 -7.27
C GLY A 989 -13.88 7.58 -8.50
N VAL A 990 -13.39 8.16 -9.60
CA VAL A 990 -13.38 7.54 -10.94
C VAL A 990 -12.22 6.55 -11.13
N GLN A 991 -11.13 6.68 -10.36
CA GLN A 991 -9.91 5.86 -10.52
C GLN A 991 -9.95 4.47 -9.86
N ALA A 992 -10.98 4.14 -9.07
CA ALA A 992 -11.08 2.82 -8.49
C ALA A 992 -11.44 1.79 -9.58
N ALA A 993 -10.72 0.66 -9.65
CA ALA A 993 -11.11 -0.50 -10.49
C ALA A 993 -12.57 -0.93 -10.27
N GLU A 994 -13.10 -0.63 -9.09
CA GLU A 994 -14.47 -0.88 -8.66
C GLU A 994 -15.53 0.02 -9.32
N SER A 995 -15.13 1.15 -9.91
CA SER A 995 -16.03 2.10 -10.60
C SER A 995 -16.26 1.75 -12.07
N ALA A 996 -15.49 0.81 -12.63
CA ALA A 996 -15.45 0.55 -14.07
C ALA A 996 -16.80 0.06 -14.67
N PRO A 997 -17.53 -0.90 -14.05
CA PRO A 997 -18.85 -1.30 -14.55
C PRO A 997 -19.91 -0.18 -14.48
N LEU A 998 -19.82 0.70 -13.48
CA LEU A 998 -20.73 1.84 -13.33
C LEU A 998 -20.49 2.88 -14.43
N ILE A 999 -19.22 3.13 -14.79
CA ILE A 999 -18.85 4.05 -15.87
C ILE A 999 -19.38 3.54 -17.21
N LEU A 1000 -19.24 2.23 -17.49
CA LEU A 1000 -19.79 1.63 -18.70
C LEU A 1000 -21.32 1.65 -18.72
N LEU A 1001 -21.96 1.49 -17.56
CA LEU A 1001 -23.41 1.55 -17.47
C LEU A 1001 -23.90 2.95 -17.87
N LEU A 1002 -23.24 4.01 -17.43
CA LEU A 1002 -23.54 5.38 -17.89
C LEU A 1002 -23.26 5.56 -19.39
N ALA A 1003 -22.10 5.08 -19.87
CA ALA A 1003 -21.70 5.21 -21.27
C ALA A 1003 -22.66 4.48 -22.23
N GLN A 1004 -23.18 3.32 -21.85
CA GLN A 1004 -24.20 2.58 -22.61
C GLN A 1004 -25.48 3.40 -22.82
N HIS A 1005 -25.80 4.30 -21.90
CA HIS A 1005 -26.94 5.22 -21.99
C HIS A 1005 -26.54 6.62 -22.49
N GLY A 1006 -25.34 6.76 -23.07
CA GLY A 1006 -24.88 7.97 -23.74
C GLY A 1006 -24.20 8.99 -22.83
N ASP A 1007 -24.00 8.67 -21.56
CA ASP A 1007 -23.23 9.51 -20.64
C ASP A 1007 -21.78 9.03 -20.55
N PHE A 1008 -20.90 9.75 -21.24
CA PHE A 1008 -19.47 9.46 -21.29
C PHE A 1008 -18.63 10.29 -20.29
N THR A 1009 -19.26 11.03 -19.37
CA THR A 1009 -18.52 11.89 -18.42
C THR A 1009 -17.57 11.11 -17.52
N GLY A 1010 -17.98 9.92 -17.07
CA GLY A 1010 -17.11 9.01 -16.31
C GLY A 1010 -15.93 8.49 -17.13
N LEU A 1011 -16.14 8.24 -18.43
CA LEU A 1011 -15.09 7.80 -19.36
C LEU A 1011 -14.07 8.93 -19.62
N ASP A 1012 -14.55 10.16 -19.83
CA ASP A 1012 -13.71 11.35 -19.99
C ASP A 1012 -12.78 11.53 -18.77
N ARG A 1013 -13.34 11.50 -17.55
CA ARG A 1013 -12.57 11.61 -16.29
C ARG A 1013 -11.55 10.48 -16.09
N LEU A 1014 -11.92 9.25 -16.48
CA LEU A 1014 -11.02 8.10 -16.37
C LEU A 1014 -9.82 8.23 -17.33
N LEU A 1015 -10.04 8.74 -18.54
CA LEU A 1015 -8.98 8.97 -19.54
C LEU A 1015 -8.01 10.10 -19.20
N GLU A 1016 -8.42 11.06 -18.37
CA GLU A 1016 -7.55 12.14 -17.87
C GLU A 1016 -6.59 11.67 -16.77
N THR A 1017 -6.98 10.62 -16.05
CA THR A 1017 -6.32 10.21 -14.81
C THR A 1017 -5.54 8.89 -14.90
N HIS A 1018 -5.85 8.03 -15.88
CA HIS A 1018 -5.21 6.73 -16.03
C HIS A 1018 -3.79 6.83 -16.63
N ALA A 1019 -2.79 6.37 -15.87
CA ALA A 1019 -1.37 6.40 -16.26
C ALA A 1019 -0.85 5.11 -16.94
N GLY A 1020 -1.73 4.13 -17.22
CA GLY A 1020 -1.44 3.00 -18.13
C GLY A 1020 -0.84 1.73 -17.52
N ALA A 1021 -1.31 1.24 -16.37
CA ALA A 1021 -0.76 0.03 -15.71
C ALA A 1021 -1.78 -1.07 -15.34
N ASP A 1022 -3.09 -0.94 -15.66
CA ASP A 1022 -4.13 -1.90 -15.28
C ASP A 1022 -4.90 -2.44 -16.51
N SER A 1023 -4.72 -3.73 -16.82
CA SER A 1023 -5.32 -4.39 -17.99
C SER A 1023 -6.85 -4.50 -17.95
N ALA A 1024 -7.47 -4.53 -16.76
CA ALA A 1024 -8.93 -4.62 -16.64
C ALA A 1024 -9.59 -3.26 -16.91
N MET A 1025 -8.96 -2.18 -16.43
CA MET A 1025 -9.41 -0.82 -16.70
C MET A 1025 -9.28 -0.46 -18.19
N ASP A 1026 -8.26 -1.02 -18.84
CA ASP A 1026 -8.00 -0.84 -20.27
C ASP A 1026 -9.11 -1.42 -21.17
N SER A 1027 -9.69 -2.58 -20.83
CA SER A 1027 -10.85 -3.13 -21.57
C SER A 1027 -12.07 -2.23 -21.45
N VAL A 1028 -12.31 -1.67 -20.27
CA VAL A 1028 -13.42 -0.74 -20.01
C VAL A 1028 -13.25 0.56 -20.80
N LEU A 1029 -12.04 1.11 -20.86
CA LEU A 1029 -11.72 2.28 -21.68
C LEU A 1029 -11.98 2.02 -23.17
N VAL A 1030 -11.50 0.89 -23.68
CA VAL A 1030 -11.68 0.48 -25.08
C VAL A 1030 -13.17 0.35 -25.42
N THR A 1031 -13.96 -0.32 -24.58
CA THR A 1031 -15.39 -0.50 -24.79
C THR A 1031 -16.17 0.82 -24.69
N GLY A 1032 -15.84 1.68 -23.73
CA GLY A 1032 -16.45 3.01 -23.60
C GLY A 1032 -16.19 3.91 -24.81
N ILE A 1033 -14.95 3.90 -25.33
CA ILE A 1033 -14.59 4.63 -26.56
C ILE A 1033 -15.34 4.07 -27.78
N ALA A 1034 -15.47 2.74 -27.86
CA ALA A 1034 -16.23 2.10 -28.93
C ALA A 1034 -17.73 2.45 -28.89
N LEU A 1035 -18.31 2.59 -27.69
CA LEU A 1035 -19.71 3.03 -27.50
C LEU A 1035 -19.94 4.48 -27.93
N SER A 1036 -18.98 5.37 -27.66
CA SER A 1036 -19.11 6.80 -28.00
C SER A 1036 -19.07 7.07 -29.49
N ARG A 1037 -18.26 6.30 -30.23
CA ARG A 1037 -17.97 6.50 -31.66
C ARG A 1037 -17.45 7.91 -31.99
N ASP A 1038 -16.93 8.61 -30.99
CA ASP A 1038 -16.48 10.00 -31.11
C ASP A 1038 -14.97 10.06 -31.36
N VAL A 1039 -14.58 10.80 -32.40
CA VAL A 1039 -13.18 10.99 -32.80
C VAL A 1039 -12.37 11.75 -31.74
N LYS A 1040 -13.01 12.46 -30.80
CA LYS A 1040 -12.32 13.15 -29.70
C LYS A 1040 -11.45 12.21 -28.84
N TYR A 1041 -11.75 10.91 -28.84
CA TYR A 1041 -11.00 9.90 -28.07
C TYR A 1041 -9.81 9.29 -28.81
N LEU A 1042 -9.59 9.60 -30.10
CA LEU A 1042 -8.46 9.07 -30.87
C LEU A 1042 -7.07 9.37 -30.24
N PRO A 1043 -6.82 10.54 -29.61
CA PRO A 1043 -5.58 10.78 -28.87
C PRO A 1043 -5.37 9.79 -27.72
N ALA A 1044 -6.42 9.41 -27.00
CA ALA A 1044 -6.34 8.41 -25.94
C ALA A 1044 -6.00 7.02 -26.50
N VAL A 1045 -6.61 6.63 -27.63
CA VAL A 1045 -6.28 5.37 -28.33
C VAL A 1045 -4.80 5.34 -28.74
N ARG A 1046 -4.25 6.48 -29.22
CA ARG A 1046 -2.81 6.59 -29.55
C ARG A 1046 -1.91 6.45 -28.32
N ARG A 1047 -2.28 7.06 -27.18
CA ARG A 1047 -1.54 6.89 -25.91
C ARG A 1047 -1.53 5.44 -25.44
N LEU A 1048 -2.68 4.75 -25.46
CA LEU A 1048 -2.76 3.34 -25.08
C LEU A 1048 -1.97 2.42 -26.03
N MET A 1049 -1.80 2.82 -27.29
CA MET A 1049 -0.99 2.10 -28.27
C MET A 1049 0.53 2.25 -28.01
N GLU A 1050 0.98 3.29 -27.30
CA GLU A 1050 2.40 3.49 -26.99
C GLU A 1050 2.90 2.53 -25.91
N SER A 1051 2.04 2.08 -25.00
CA SER A 1051 2.38 1.15 -23.92
C SER A 1051 2.23 -0.33 -24.28
N ARG A 1052 1.80 -0.66 -25.51
CA ARG A 1052 1.50 -2.04 -25.95
C ARG A 1052 2.46 -2.52 -27.03
N SER A 1053 3.03 -3.70 -26.83
CA SER A 1053 3.94 -4.35 -27.77
C SER A 1053 3.36 -5.60 -28.43
N ASP A 1054 2.36 -6.22 -27.80
CA ASP A 1054 1.91 -7.55 -28.18
C ASP A 1054 0.75 -7.51 -29.18
N GLU A 1055 0.72 -8.46 -30.12
CA GLU A 1055 -0.30 -8.50 -31.18
C GLU A 1055 -1.72 -8.59 -30.61
N TRP A 1056 -1.92 -9.39 -29.56
CA TRP A 1056 -3.21 -9.54 -28.90
C TRP A 1056 -3.70 -8.21 -28.29
N GLU A 1057 -2.83 -7.50 -27.56
CA GLU A 1057 -3.18 -6.21 -26.93
C GLU A 1057 -3.47 -5.12 -27.97
N LEU A 1058 -2.74 -5.13 -29.10
CA LEU A 1058 -2.98 -4.22 -30.21
C LEU A 1058 -4.29 -4.55 -30.95
N ARG A 1059 -4.64 -5.84 -31.05
CA ARG A 1059 -5.93 -6.29 -31.61
C ARG A 1059 -7.10 -5.85 -30.75
N GLU A 1060 -6.97 -5.89 -29.42
CA GLU A 1060 -7.97 -5.34 -28.51
C GLU A 1060 -8.21 -3.84 -28.74
N LEU A 1061 -7.17 -3.05 -29.03
CA LEU A 1061 -7.33 -1.61 -29.32
C LEU A 1061 -8.14 -1.32 -30.60
N LEU A 1062 -8.19 -2.24 -31.56
CA LEU A 1062 -9.03 -2.07 -32.75
C LEU A 1062 -10.52 -1.99 -32.39
N LYS A 1063 -10.92 -2.59 -31.26
CA LYS A 1063 -12.30 -2.52 -30.77
C LYS A 1063 -12.73 -1.08 -30.45
N ALA A 1064 -11.82 -0.24 -29.95
CA ALA A 1064 -12.10 1.18 -29.64
C ALA A 1064 -12.52 1.98 -30.89
N LEU A 1065 -12.09 1.56 -32.08
CA LEU A 1065 -12.38 2.23 -33.34
C LEU A 1065 -13.68 1.72 -34.02
N ARG A 1066 -14.44 0.84 -33.37
CA ARG A 1066 -15.70 0.29 -33.92
C ARG A 1066 -16.73 1.40 -34.11
N GLY A 1067 -17.37 1.43 -35.28
CA GLY A 1067 -18.40 2.44 -35.61
C GLY A 1067 -17.88 3.86 -35.89
N MET A 1068 -16.59 4.16 -35.66
CA MET A 1068 -15.99 5.45 -36.00
C MET A 1068 -15.75 5.58 -37.50
N THR A 1069 -16.17 6.71 -38.08
CA THR A 1069 -15.97 7.03 -39.50
C THR A 1069 -15.20 8.35 -39.64
N GLY A 1070 -14.30 8.45 -40.62
CA GLY A 1070 -13.47 9.65 -40.82
C GLY A 1070 -12.01 9.33 -41.20
N ALA A 1071 -11.29 10.33 -41.72
CA ALA A 1071 -9.90 10.16 -42.17
C ALA A 1071 -8.95 9.84 -41.00
N GLU A 1072 -9.13 10.50 -39.85
CA GLU A 1072 -8.28 10.32 -38.67
C GLU A 1072 -8.42 8.93 -38.05
N ALA A 1073 -9.65 8.43 -37.89
CA ALA A 1073 -9.90 7.07 -37.39
C ALA A 1073 -9.33 5.99 -38.32
N ARG A 1074 -9.40 6.19 -39.65
CA ARG A 1074 -8.75 5.31 -40.63
C ARG A 1074 -7.24 5.32 -40.48
N GLN A 1075 -6.64 6.48 -40.23
CA GLN A 1075 -5.19 6.62 -40.03
C GLN A 1075 -4.73 5.89 -38.75
N VAL A 1076 -5.45 6.04 -37.64
CA VAL A 1076 -5.14 5.30 -36.38
C VAL A 1076 -5.27 3.79 -36.59
N ARG A 1077 -6.31 3.33 -37.31
CA ARG A 1077 -6.47 1.90 -37.66
C ARG A 1077 -5.30 1.36 -38.48
N LEU A 1078 -4.81 2.14 -39.45
CA LEU A 1078 -3.62 1.78 -40.24
C LEU A 1078 -2.35 1.71 -39.39
N GLU A 1079 -2.20 2.62 -38.42
CA GLU A 1079 -1.06 2.64 -37.50
C GLU A 1079 -1.03 1.41 -36.58
N ILE A 1080 -2.17 1.06 -35.98
CA ILE A 1080 -2.32 -0.16 -35.16
C ILE A 1080 -1.99 -1.40 -35.99
N ASN A 1081 -2.57 -1.54 -37.19
CA ASN A 1081 -2.29 -2.65 -38.09
C ASN A 1081 -0.80 -2.74 -38.50
N LYS A 1082 -0.12 -1.59 -38.68
CA LYS A 1082 1.32 -1.56 -38.96
C LYS A 1082 2.14 -2.07 -37.77
N ARG A 1083 1.81 -1.66 -36.54
CA ARG A 1083 2.48 -2.15 -35.33
C ARG A 1083 2.22 -3.63 -35.09
N MET A 1084 0.99 -4.11 -35.33
CA MET A 1084 0.66 -5.54 -35.24
C MET A 1084 1.50 -6.39 -36.21
N ARG A 1085 1.72 -5.93 -37.45
CA ARG A 1085 2.60 -6.61 -38.42
C ARG A 1085 4.06 -6.67 -37.96
N VAL A 1086 4.53 -5.67 -37.20
CA VAL A 1086 5.88 -5.67 -36.62
C VAL A 1086 5.96 -6.61 -35.41
N ALA A 1087 4.94 -6.60 -34.55
CA ALA A 1087 4.85 -7.48 -33.38
C ALA A 1087 4.78 -8.98 -33.78
N SER A 1088 3.99 -9.30 -34.81
CA SER A 1088 3.91 -10.65 -35.38
C SER A 1088 5.20 -11.10 -36.08
N ALA A 1089 6.00 -10.19 -36.64
CA ALA A 1089 7.29 -10.52 -37.26
C ALA A 1089 8.43 -10.79 -36.24
N GLY A 1090 8.28 -10.35 -34.98
CA GLY A 1090 9.23 -10.58 -33.89
C GLY A 1090 9.11 -11.95 -33.20
N GLY A 1091 8.01 -12.68 -33.46
CA GLY A 1091 7.84 -14.08 -33.09
C GLY A 1091 7.89 -14.94 -34.34
N THR A 1092 9.03 -15.57 -34.63
CA THR A 1092 9.20 -16.63 -35.64
C THR A 1092 8.25 -16.55 -36.84
N LEU A 1093 8.65 -15.77 -37.84
CA LEU A 1093 8.32 -16.09 -39.23
C LEU A 1093 8.92 -17.47 -39.55
N ILE A 1094 8.07 -18.50 -39.47
CA ILE A 1094 8.14 -19.64 -40.38
C ILE A 1094 6.94 -19.45 -41.31
N ASP A 1095 7.23 -19.47 -42.62
CA ASP A 1095 6.32 -19.28 -43.77
C ASP A 1095 4.86 -19.69 -43.57
#